data_AF-A0A0S8KIW4-F1
#
_entry.id   AF-A0A0S8KIW4-F1
#
_cell.length_a   1.000
_cell.length_b   1.000
_cell.length_c   1.000
_cell.angle_alpha   90.00
_cell.angle_beta   90.00
_cell.angle_gamma   90.00
#
_symmetry.space_group_name_H-M   'P 1'
#
loop_
_entity.id
_entity.type
_entity.pdbx_description
1 polymer ?
#
loop_
_entity_poly.entity_id
_entity_poly.type
_entity_poly.pdbx_seq_one_letter_code
_entity_poly.pdbx_strand_id
1 'polypeptide(L)'
;MAARDTLPERLQRLVPKEYAERLLATRGQVQAERRMVTILFSDVKGSTAMAENLDPEEVMEIMDGAFGVLIEPVYRYEGTLARLMGDAILAFFGAPIAHEDDPERAIRAALEITAGAQRYAEKLEKERGIEGFNVRVGINTGLVVVGEVGSDLRVEYTAMGDAINLAARMESAAEPGTVLITEATHKLIAPLFETEALGPMQVKGKAEPVPVYRVLAAKAVAGKPRGIAGLESPLVGREAEFTALQMAVQRLQSGVGGIVTLVGEAGIGKSRLVAEARKGVAVGAPRVVPLQWVEGRCLSYGTSMAYLLWLDVLRALLDVTVDDAPEVVRVRLHERVQALCADRHQDVYPYLARLMSLPLEDDLASRLDDMAARDLKSRTFQAVQTLIECAANQQPLVLVCEDLHWADPTSMELLEQVLALIERTYLLLLCVFRPVKDHGCWRFREFAAQTYAERHTDLLLEPLTAVESQTLVANLLEIEDLPDVLRERILSRAEGNPFYVEEVIRSLIDRGAMVRDDATGRWTATREVATIPIPDTLQGVLMARIDRLQEDTKRVLQMASVIGRIFLYRVLAAIAEEERRLDEHLWTLQHEEMIRERARIPELEYIFKHDLTREAAYNGLLKKERRAFHRQVAEALERLFPEHIEEQLGLLAHHWERARDPDRATEYLLRAGDKARIAYAQQEAVDFYERALSFLKEQEDYDRAARTCMKLGLTYHAAFDFRRARRAHDEGFTLWRRAAEQEPSRTQTPAPHALRMSVFEPLSALDPAIATDPATISVLAQLFSGLVDWGPGMEVVPDIAQSWEVVAGGRNYTFHLRDDVRWADGRPVTAADFEYAWKRLLDPATGSRNASLLYDIKGAAAFHQGQSHNRQEVGVRALDACTLVVDLEEPTGYFLYLLAHSAAYPVPRHVVQTYGEAWTTAEHIVSNGAFLLKGWRRGMSMDLVRNPRYHGWHSGNVEQVRLDFVTLDLGELQEALGRFEAGESDALDVTYAPPSEIKRMRQRFPGQYLAVPQLLTSYVGFVTTRPPFDDALVRRALVLATDRETLADVVLQGQVSPALGGFIPPTMPGHSPQIGLAYDPEGARDLLAQAGYAGGAGFPLVELMTQVDPLSAVAGEFLRAQWQEKLGIEAAPQAVEFQAYVERIANDPPQAFVWGWVADYPDPDNFLRVGNTGGYTRWQNEGYNELVQKARQVSDQKERIRLYREADRILIEGAAVMPLVYFRAHFLVKPWVIKYPASALRAFFWKDVIIEPH
;
A
#
# COMPACT_ATOMS: atom_id res chain seq x y z
N MET A 1 -44.21 -63.62 20.61
CA MET A 1 -44.16 -62.21 20.19
C MET A 1 -42.75 -61.71 20.44
N ALA A 2 -42.06 -61.22 19.41
CA ALA A 2 -40.83 -60.43 19.57
C ALA A 2 -41.20 -58.96 19.36
N ALA A 3 -40.56 -58.04 20.09
CA ALA A 3 -40.78 -56.61 19.89
C ALA A 3 -40.19 -56.17 18.54
N ARG A 4 -40.85 -55.25 17.84
CA ARG A 4 -40.29 -54.54 16.69
C ARG A 4 -39.53 -53.32 17.23
N ASP A 5 -38.19 -53.31 17.10
CA ASP A 5 -37.38 -52.12 17.37
C ASP A 5 -37.85 -50.94 16.51
N THR A 6 -37.85 -49.71 17.03
CA THR A 6 -38.21 -48.52 16.26
C THR A 6 -37.08 -48.09 15.30
N LEU A 7 -37.42 -47.31 14.26
CA LEU A 7 -36.44 -46.82 13.29
C LEU A 7 -35.27 -46.04 13.94
N PRO A 8 -35.46 -45.14 14.93
CA PRO A 8 -34.34 -44.48 15.61
C PRO A 8 -33.43 -45.44 16.40
N GLU A 9 -34.00 -46.45 17.06
CA GLU A 9 -33.22 -47.46 17.80
C GLU A 9 -32.41 -48.36 16.87
N ARG A 10 -32.93 -48.62 15.67
CA ARG A 10 -32.19 -49.30 14.59
C ARG A 10 -31.06 -48.43 14.05
N LEU A 11 -31.34 -47.17 13.74
CA LEU A 11 -30.34 -46.22 13.23
C LEU A 11 -29.16 -46.06 14.21
N GLN A 12 -29.40 -45.99 15.52
CA GLN A 12 -28.33 -45.95 16.52
C GLN A 12 -27.44 -47.20 16.55
N ARG A 13 -27.93 -48.37 16.12
CA ARG A 13 -27.14 -49.61 16.03
C ARG A 13 -26.32 -49.72 14.72
N LEU A 14 -26.57 -48.86 13.74
CA LEU A 14 -25.89 -48.86 12.43
C LEU A 14 -24.67 -47.94 12.36
N VAL A 15 -24.50 -47.02 13.33
CA VAL A 15 -23.35 -46.09 13.36
C VAL A 15 -22.15 -46.75 14.06
N PRO A 16 -20.95 -46.79 13.45
CA PRO A 16 -19.75 -47.29 14.12
C PRO A 16 -19.43 -46.48 15.39
N LYS A 17 -19.09 -47.16 16.48
CA LYS A 17 -19.05 -46.55 17.83
C LYS A 17 -18.06 -45.37 17.95
N GLU A 18 -16.84 -45.54 17.44
CA GLU A 18 -15.83 -44.47 17.40
C GLU A 18 -16.26 -43.27 16.53
N TYR A 19 -16.97 -43.53 15.43
CA TYR A 19 -17.48 -42.49 14.54
C TYR A 19 -18.66 -41.73 15.18
N ALA A 20 -19.53 -42.42 15.93
CA ALA A 20 -20.59 -41.80 16.73
C ALA A 20 -20.01 -40.86 17.81
N GLU A 21 -18.96 -41.29 18.51
CA GLU A 21 -18.27 -40.47 19.53
C GLU A 21 -17.62 -39.22 18.91
N ARG A 22 -16.97 -39.34 17.73
CA ARG A 22 -16.44 -38.19 16.97
C ARG A 22 -17.53 -37.22 16.48
N LEU A 23 -18.65 -37.75 15.96
CA LEU A 23 -19.79 -36.94 15.54
C LEU A 23 -20.44 -36.20 16.71
N LEU A 24 -20.55 -36.83 17.88
CA LEU A 24 -21.08 -36.21 19.08
C LEU A 24 -20.16 -35.12 19.63
N ALA A 25 -18.84 -35.27 19.50
CA ALA A 25 -17.88 -34.22 19.83
C ALA A 25 -17.97 -32.98 18.92
N THR A 26 -18.43 -33.14 17.66
CA THR A 26 -18.65 -31.99 16.75
C THR A 26 -20.07 -31.39 16.84
N ARG A 27 -21.11 -32.21 17.08
CA ARG A 27 -22.55 -31.84 17.05
C ARG A 27 -23.05 -30.92 18.20
N GLY A 28 -22.27 -29.92 18.56
CA GLY A 28 -22.69 -28.83 19.45
C GLY A 28 -21.97 -27.49 19.23
N GLN A 29 -21.01 -27.40 18.31
CA GLN A 29 -20.16 -26.21 18.15
C GLN A 29 -19.85 -25.81 16.69
N VAL A 30 -20.37 -26.51 15.66
CA VAL A 30 -19.98 -26.31 14.25
C VAL A 30 -20.45 -24.94 13.72
N GLN A 31 -19.54 -23.97 13.62
CA GLN A 31 -19.78 -22.76 12.84
C GLN A 31 -19.82 -23.09 11.34
N ALA A 32 -20.47 -22.24 10.54
CA ALA A 32 -20.62 -22.51 9.11
C ALA A 32 -19.29 -22.27 8.36
N GLU A 33 -18.83 -23.22 7.55
CA GLU A 33 -17.51 -23.18 6.90
C GLU A 33 -17.55 -23.34 5.38
N ARG A 34 -16.53 -22.85 4.66
CA ARG A 34 -16.35 -23.09 3.21
C ARG A 34 -15.36 -24.22 2.94
N ARG A 35 -15.89 -25.40 2.63
CA ARG A 35 -15.10 -26.62 2.35
C ARG A 35 -15.55 -27.32 1.06
N MET A 36 -14.66 -28.15 0.52
CA MET A 36 -14.99 -29.09 -0.55
C MET A 36 -15.72 -30.29 0.07
N VAL A 37 -16.85 -30.68 -0.51
CA VAL A 37 -17.69 -31.78 -0.01
C VAL A 37 -18.17 -32.61 -1.19
N THR A 38 -18.30 -33.92 -1.00
CA THR A 38 -19.04 -34.79 -1.92
C THR A 38 -20.45 -35.01 -1.40
N ILE A 39 -21.44 -34.61 -2.20
CA ILE A 39 -22.86 -34.76 -1.91
C ILE A 39 -23.39 -36.01 -2.60
N LEU A 40 -24.17 -36.81 -1.89
CA LEU A 40 -24.95 -37.94 -2.44
C LEU A 40 -26.45 -37.67 -2.22
N PHE A 41 -27.23 -37.76 -3.29
CA PHE A 41 -28.70 -37.89 -3.27
C PHE A 41 -29.09 -39.28 -3.76
N SER A 42 -30.12 -39.88 -3.16
CA SER A 42 -30.75 -41.10 -3.68
C SER A 42 -32.27 -41.09 -3.47
N ASP A 43 -33.01 -41.59 -4.46
CA ASP A 43 -34.49 -41.59 -4.55
C ASP A 43 -35.03 -43.01 -4.77
N VAL A 44 -36.27 -43.29 -4.31
CA VAL A 44 -36.97 -44.58 -4.46
C VAL A 44 -37.97 -44.53 -5.62
N LYS A 45 -37.57 -45.04 -6.78
CA LYS A 45 -38.38 -45.06 -7.99
C LYS A 45 -39.60 -45.98 -7.80
N GLY A 46 -40.78 -45.37 -7.76
CA GLY A 46 -42.07 -46.06 -7.67
C GLY A 46 -42.82 -45.86 -6.33
N SER A 47 -42.19 -45.20 -5.35
CA SER A 47 -42.78 -44.81 -4.06
C SER A 47 -44.24 -44.31 -4.16
N THR A 48 -44.49 -43.34 -5.04
CA THR A 48 -45.82 -42.71 -5.21
C THR A 48 -46.85 -43.69 -5.78
N ALA A 49 -46.45 -44.51 -6.76
CA ALA A 49 -47.33 -45.51 -7.36
C ALA A 49 -47.64 -46.66 -6.38
N MET A 50 -46.71 -46.97 -5.46
CA MET A 50 -46.97 -47.90 -4.35
C MET A 50 -47.95 -47.27 -3.34
N ALA A 51 -47.77 -46.00 -2.99
CA ALA A 51 -48.68 -45.25 -2.11
C ALA A 51 -50.11 -45.06 -2.68
N GLU A 52 -50.29 -45.16 -4.00
CA GLU A 52 -51.60 -45.12 -4.66
C GLU A 52 -52.30 -46.51 -4.72
N ASN A 53 -51.57 -47.62 -4.57
CA ASN A 53 -52.06 -48.98 -4.85
C ASN A 53 -51.94 -49.99 -3.69
N LEU A 54 -51.30 -49.61 -2.57
CA LEU A 54 -51.10 -50.45 -1.38
C LEU A 54 -51.60 -49.72 -0.12
N ASP A 55 -51.79 -50.45 0.98
CA ASP A 55 -52.23 -49.85 2.26
C ASP A 55 -51.09 -48.99 2.88
N PRO A 56 -51.39 -47.83 3.49
CA PRO A 56 -50.37 -46.98 4.13
C PRO A 56 -49.48 -47.69 5.17
N GLU A 57 -49.97 -48.70 5.91
CA GLU A 57 -49.13 -49.47 6.84
C GLU A 57 -48.17 -50.41 6.08
N GLU A 58 -48.60 -50.99 4.96
CA GLU A 58 -47.73 -51.79 4.09
C GLU A 58 -46.68 -50.92 3.39
N VAL A 59 -47.07 -49.74 2.89
CA VAL A 59 -46.18 -48.75 2.27
C VAL A 59 -45.15 -48.27 3.29
N MET A 60 -45.54 -48.01 4.54
CA MET A 60 -44.61 -47.65 5.61
C MET A 60 -43.62 -48.79 5.91
N GLU A 61 -44.09 -50.05 5.99
CA GLU A 61 -43.22 -51.21 6.24
C GLU A 61 -42.25 -51.49 5.06
N ILE A 62 -42.66 -51.16 3.83
CA ILE A 62 -41.81 -51.22 2.63
C ILE A 62 -40.77 -50.08 2.64
N MET A 63 -41.19 -48.85 2.97
CA MET A 63 -40.29 -47.69 3.01
C MET A 63 -39.29 -47.77 4.17
N ASP A 64 -39.66 -48.29 5.34
CA ASP A 64 -38.71 -48.60 6.43
C ASP A 64 -37.64 -49.62 5.97
N GLY A 65 -38.04 -50.61 5.16
CA GLY A 65 -37.13 -51.56 4.53
C GLY A 65 -36.18 -50.90 3.53
N ALA A 66 -36.72 -50.04 2.66
CA ALA A 66 -35.95 -49.25 1.70
C ALA A 66 -34.97 -48.30 2.40
N PHE A 67 -35.38 -47.61 3.46
CA PHE A 67 -34.50 -46.71 4.23
C PHE A 67 -33.37 -47.43 4.95
N GLY A 68 -33.59 -48.67 5.42
CA GLY A 68 -32.49 -49.52 5.90
C GLY A 68 -31.41 -49.73 4.83
N VAL A 69 -31.83 -50.05 3.60
CA VAL A 69 -30.96 -50.25 2.43
C VAL A 69 -30.26 -48.95 1.98
N LEU A 70 -30.94 -47.80 2.07
CA LEU A 70 -30.41 -46.50 1.67
C LEU A 70 -29.40 -45.92 2.68
N ILE A 71 -29.66 -46.09 3.98
CA ILE A 71 -28.93 -45.37 5.05
C ILE A 71 -27.73 -46.17 5.59
N GLU A 72 -27.81 -47.51 5.65
CA GLU A 72 -26.70 -48.33 6.17
C GLU A 72 -25.37 -48.10 5.41
N PRO A 73 -25.33 -48.06 4.05
CA PRO A 73 -24.09 -47.83 3.33
C PRO A 73 -23.49 -46.45 3.59
N VAL A 74 -24.32 -45.42 3.78
CA VAL A 74 -23.85 -44.04 4.07
C VAL A 74 -23.02 -44.02 5.35
N TYR A 75 -23.55 -44.53 6.47
CA TYR A 75 -22.82 -44.56 7.72
C TYR A 75 -21.65 -45.54 7.72
N ARG A 76 -21.75 -46.66 6.98
CA ARG A 76 -20.66 -47.64 6.83
C ARG A 76 -19.42 -47.04 6.15
N TYR A 77 -19.62 -46.12 5.20
CA TYR A 77 -18.54 -45.38 4.54
C TYR A 77 -18.24 -44.02 5.20
N GLU A 78 -18.59 -43.86 6.48
CA GLU A 78 -18.34 -42.66 7.31
C GLU A 78 -18.92 -41.36 6.71
N GLY A 79 -19.98 -41.47 5.92
CA GLY A 79 -20.79 -40.35 5.46
C GLY A 79 -21.80 -39.92 6.54
N THR A 80 -22.07 -38.62 6.60
CA THR A 80 -23.11 -38.06 7.47
C THR A 80 -24.42 -37.94 6.69
N LEU A 81 -25.43 -38.72 7.09
CA LEU A 81 -26.82 -38.48 6.67
C LEU A 81 -27.26 -37.10 7.17
N ALA A 82 -27.53 -36.19 6.24
CA ALA A 82 -27.94 -34.83 6.54
C ALA A 82 -29.46 -34.72 6.69
N ARG A 83 -30.22 -35.38 5.79
CA ARG A 83 -31.69 -35.27 5.77
C ARG A 83 -32.38 -36.46 5.11
N LEU A 84 -33.57 -36.79 5.60
CA LEU A 84 -34.58 -37.63 4.93
C LEU A 84 -35.64 -36.75 4.29
N MET A 85 -36.06 -37.06 3.06
CA MET A 85 -36.87 -36.20 2.20
C MET A 85 -38.03 -36.97 1.56
N GLY A 86 -38.94 -37.49 2.39
CA GLY A 86 -40.12 -38.24 1.94
C GLY A 86 -39.76 -39.68 1.57
N ASP A 87 -39.33 -39.87 0.34
CA ASP A 87 -38.80 -41.09 -0.26
C ASP A 87 -37.29 -41.01 -0.57
N ALA A 88 -36.73 -39.81 -0.67
CA ALA A 88 -35.32 -39.59 -0.96
C ALA A 88 -34.44 -39.39 0.30
N ILE A 89 -33.12 -39.61 0.17
CA ILE A 89 -32.10 -39.31 1.18
C ILE A 89 -31.04 -38.31 0.66
N LEU A 90 -30.46 -37.55 1.59
CA LEU A 90 -29.34 -36.64 1.37
C LEU A 90 -28.21 -36.93 2.36
N ALA A 91 -27.00 -37.19 1.84
CA ALA A 91 -25.80 -37.44 2.62
C ALA A 91 -24.59 -36.62 2.16
N PHE A 92 -23.68 -36.33 3.09
CA PHE A 92 -22.41 -35.65 2.83
C PHE A 92 -21.21 -36.52 3.23
N PHE A 93 -20.16 -36.43 2.41
CA PHE A 93 -18.84 -36.97 2.67
C PHE A 93 -17.86 -35.78 2.61
N GLY A 94 -17.11 -35.54 3.69
CA GLY A 94 -16.20 -34.40 3.87
C GLY A 94 -16.69 -33.30 4.82
N ALA A 95 -17.86 -33.50 5.45
CA ALA A 95 -18.41 -32.61 6.47
C ALA A 95 -19.28 -33.38 7.48
N PRO A 96 -19.18 -33.12 8.81
CA PRO A 96 -18.31 -32.12 9.42
C PRO A 96 -16.82 -32.46 9.39
N ILE A 97 -16.47 -33.75 9.33
CA ILE A 97 -15.09 -34.23 9.26
C ILE A 97 -14.69 -34.37 7.79
N ALA A 98 -13.58 -33.72 7.39
CA ALA A 98 -12.95 -33.97 6.09
C ALA A 98 -12.19 -35.29 6.08
N HIS A 99 -12.36 -36.08 5.02
CA HIS A 99 -11.49 -37.20 4.70
C HIS A 99 -10.77 -36.94 3.38
N GLU A 100 -9.83 -37.83 3.12
CA GLU A 100 -8.95 -37.77 1.97
C GLU A 100 -9.59 -38.44 0.75
N ASP A 101 -10.49 -39.40 1.00
CA ASP A 101 -11.15 -40.29 0.05
C ASP A 101 -12.69 -40.11 -0.03
N ASP A 102 -13.23 -38.98 0.41
CA ASP A 102 -14.69 -38.71 0.40
C ASP A 102 -15.41 -38.95 -0.96
N PRO A 103 -14.81 -38.64 -2.13
CA PRO A 103 -15.38 -39.01 -3.43
C PRO A 103 -15.44 -40.53 -3.67
N GLU A 104 -14.41 -41.28 -3.21
CA GLU A 104 -14.39 -42.76 -3.25
C GLU A 104 -15.50 -43.32 -2.35
N ARG A 105 -15.60 -42.82 -1.11
CA ARG A 105 -16.58 -43.22 -0.10
C ARG A 105 -18.03 -43.05 -0.57
N ALA A 106 -18.35 -41.89 -1.14
CA ALA A 106 -19.68 -41.61 -1.68
C ALA A 106 -20.09 -42.59 -2.80
N ILE A 107 -19.17 -42.89 -3.74
CA ILE A 107 -19.48 -43.81 -4.85
C ILE A 107 -19.58 -45.27 -4.37
N ARG A 108 -18.76 -45.69 -3.38
CA ARG A 108 -18.91 -47.02 -2.77
C ARG A 108 -20.27 -47.17 -2.06
N ALA A 109 -20.72 -46.15 -1.33
CA ALA A 109 -22.06 -46.12 -0.75
C ALA A 109 -23.15 -46.24 -1.82
N ALA A 110 -23.06 -45.46 -2.92
CA ALA A 110 -24.04 -45.50 -4.01
C ALA A 110 -24.14 -46.85 -4.73
N LEU A 111 -23.01 -47.52 -4.97
CA LEU A 111 -22.96 -48.85 -5.57
C LEU A 111 -23.53 -49.93 -4.64
N GLU A 112 -23.37 -49.80 -3.32
CA GLU A 112 -24.04 -50.70 -2.38
C GLU A 112 -25.53 -50.40 -2.25
N ILE A 113 -25.95 -49.13 -2.31
CA ILE A 113 -27.37 -48.71 -2.32
C ILE A 113 -28.11 -49.34 -3.51
N THR A 114 -27.59 -49.25 -4.73
CA THR A 114 -28.24 -49.86 -5.92
C THR A 114 -28.27 -51.38 -5.84
N ALA A 115 -27.15 -52.02 -5.46
CA ALA A 115 -27.08 -53.48 -5.30
C ALA A 115 -27.94 -54.00 -4.12
N GLY A 116 -28.15 -53.20 -3.08
CA GLY A 116 -29.09 -53.47 -1.99
C GLY A 116 -30.55 -53.33 -2.44
N ALA A 117 -30.87 -52.27 -3.17
CA ALA A 117 -32.22 -52.01 -3.69
C ALA A 117 -32.70 -53.12 -4.62
N GLN A 118 -31.82 -53.64 -5.49
CA GLN A 118 -32.15 -54.76 -6.38
C GLN A 118 -32.47 -56.05 -5.60
N ARG A 119 -31.68 -56.37 -4.55
CA ARG A 119 -31.96 -57.50 -3.65
C ARG A 119 -33.26 -57.32 -2.85
N TYR A 120 -33.63 -56.07 -2.55
CA TYR A 120 -34.90 -55.75 -1.90
C TYR A 120 -36.09 -55.88 -2.88
N ALA A 121 -35.93 -55.47 -4.14
CA ALA A 121 -36.91 -55.68 -5.20
C ALA A 121 -37.23 -57.17 -5.40
N GLU A 122 -36.21 -58.03 -5.55
CA GLU A 122 -36.40 -59.48 -5.65
C GLU A 122 -37.17 -60.09 -4.46
N LYS A 123 -37.01 -59.48 -3.27
CA LYS A 123 -37.71 -59.90 -2.06
C LYS A 123 -39.17 -59.44 -2.08
N LEU A 124 -39.44 -58.19 -2.45
CA LEU A 124 -40.79 -57.64 -2.60
C LEU A 124 -41.60 -58.39 -3.67
N GLU A 125 -40.97 -58.78 -4.77
CA GLU A 125 -41.56 -59.60 -5.82
C GLU A 125 -41.93 -61.00 -5.28
N LYS A 126 -41.00 -61.70 -4.62
CA LYS A 126 -41.22 -63.06 -4.08
C LYS A 126 -42.18 -63.12 -2.89
N GLU A 127 -42.17 -62.14 -2.00
CA GLU A 127 -42.97 -62.15 -0.77
C GLU A 127 -44.32 -61.44 -0.90
N ARG A 128 -44.45 -60.47 -1.82
CA ARG A 128 -45.65 -59.61 -1.97
C ARG A 128 -46.14 -59.41 -3.40
N GLY A 129 -45.43 -59.92 -4.42
CA GLY A 129 -45.79 -59.72 -5.83
C GLY A 129 -45.58 -58.28 -6.34
N ILE A 130 -44.76 -57.47 -5.65
CA ILE A 130 -44.54 -56.06 -6.00
C ILE A 130 -43.33 -55.96 -6.94
N GLU A 131 -43.62 -55.84 -8.24
CA GLU A 131 -42.60 -55.65 -9.29
C GLU A 131 -42.09 -54.20 -9.37
N GLY A 132 -40.88 -54.02 -9.91
CA GLY A 132 -40.42 -52.72 -10.43
C GLY A 132 -39.82 -51.72 -9.43
N PHE A 133 -39.71 -52.07 -8.15
CA PHE A 133 -38.94 -51.31 -7.13
C PHE A 133 -37.49 -51.12 -7.58
N ASN A 134 -36.98 -49.89 -7.51
CA ASN A 134 -35.58 -49.58 -7.78
C ASN A 134 -35.21 -48.21 -7.18
N VAL A 135 -33.94 -47.83 -7.22
CA VAL A 135 -33.44 -46.52 -6.73
C VAL A 135 -32.69 -45.75 -7.81
N ARG A 136 -32.55 -44.44 -7.63
CA ARG A 136 -31.62 -43.56 -8.38
C ARG A 136 -30.55 -43.04 -7.46
N VAL A 137 -29.36 -42.74 -7.96
CA VAL A 137 -28.32 -42.06 -7.18
C VAL A 137 -27.58 -41.00 -8.01
N GLY A 138 -27.41 -39.82 -7.42
CA GLY A 138 -26.66 -38.71 -8.00
C GLY A 138 -25.58 -38.20 -7.05
N ILE A 139 -24.36 -38.04 -7.56
CA ILE A 139 -23.22 -37.54 -6.78
C ILE A 139 -22.57 -36.34 -7.48
N ASN A 140 -22.18 -35.35 -6.69
CA ASN A 140 -21.29 -34.29 -7.14
C ASN A 140 -20.37 -33.81 -6.01
N THR A 141 -19.12 -33.51 -6.37
CA THR A 141 -18.07 -32.98 -5.48
C THR A 141 -17.82 -31.52 -5.81
N GLY A 142 -17.82 -30.64 -4.81
CA GLY A 142 -17.60 -29.21 -5.05
C GLY A 142 -17.57 -28.36 -3.78
N LEU A 143 -17.28 -27.07 -3.98
CA LEU A 143 -17.17 -26.10 -2.89
C LEU A 143 -18.56 -25.66 -2.41
N VAL A 144 -18.83 -25.86 -1.12
CA VAL A 144 -20.08 -25.50 -0.45
C VAL A 144 -19.80 -24.73 0.84
N VAL A 145 -20.84 -24.07 1.36
CA VAL A 145 -20.92 -23.70 2.77
C VAL A 145 -21.64 -24.81 3.52
N VAL A 146 -21.08 -25.38 4.58
CA VAL A 146 -21.77 -26.38 5.43
C VAL A 146 -21.93 -25.84 6.84
N GLY A 147 -23.06 -26.11 7.47
CA GLY A 147 -23.31 -25.76 8.86
C GLY A 147 -24.73 -26.10 9.30
N GLU A 148 -25.06 -25.71 10.53
CA GLU A 148 -26.43 -25.79 11.05
C GLU A 148 -27.29 -24.64 10.50
N VAL A 149 -28.44 -24.98 9.93
CA VAL A 149 -29.39 -24.01 9.33
C VAL A 149 -30.79 -24.34 9.84
N GLY A 150 -31.49 -23.33 10.38
CA GLY A 150 -32.82 -23.52 10.94
C GLY A 150 -33.33 -22.33 11.75
N SER A 151 -34.22 -22.63 12.69
CA SER A 151 -34.75 -21.69 13.69
C SER A 151 -34.82 -22.39 15.04
N ASP A 152 -35.11 -21.64 16.11
CA ASP A 152 -35.11 -22.07 17.52
C ASP A 152 -35.91 -23.37 17.82
N LEU A 153 -36.83 -23.76 16.93
CA LEU A 153 -37.65 -24.97 17.04
C LEU A 153 -37.20 -26.15 16.16
N ARG A 154 -36.32 -25.93 15.17
CA ARG A 154 -35.80 -26.97 14.26
C ARG A 154 -34.52 -26.50 13.57
N VAL A 155 -33.43 -27.19 13.87
CA VAL A 155 -32.11 -26.99 13.27
C VAL A 155 -31.76 -28.22 12.42
N GLU A 156 -31.27 -28.01 11.20
CA GLU A 156 -30.83 -29.08 10.29
C GLU A 156 -29.40 -28.81 9.80
N TYR A 157 -28.52 -29.81 9.91
CA TYR A 157 -27.17 -29.74 9.37
C TYR A 157 -27.20 -29.93 7.85
N THR A 158 -26.84 -28.89 7.09
CA THR A 158 -27.02 -28.87 5.63
C THR A 158 -25.89 -28.13 4.90
N ALA A 159 -25.84 -28.27 3.58
CA ALA A 159 -24.86 -27.64 2.71
C ALA A 159 -25.53 -26.71 1.68
N MET A 160 -24.96 -25.53 1.48
CA MET A 160 -25.40 -24.54 0.48
C MET A 160 -24.30 -24.29 -0.55
N GLY A 161 -24.65 -24.43 -1.83
CA GLY A 161 -23.78 -24.10 -2.95
C GLY A 161 -24.30 -24.70 -4.25
N ASP A 162 -23.74 -24.30 -5.38
CA ASP A 162 -24.10 -24.86 -6.68
C ASP A 162 -23.94 -26.40 -6.73
N ALA A 163 -22.94 -26.92 -6.00
CA ALA A 163 -22.62 -28.34 -5.96
C ALA A 163 -23.73 -29.25 -5.41
N ILE A 164 -24.56 -28.80 -4.45
CA ILE A 164 -25.69 -29.60 -3.92
C ILE A 164 -26.81 -29.72 -4.96
N ASN A 165 -27.10 -28.63 -5.68
CA ASN A 165 -28.08 -28.61 -6.76
C ASN A 165 -27.66 -29.54 -7.90
N LEU A 166 -26.35 -29.57 -8.20
CA LEU A 166 -25.83 -30.41 -9.27
C LEU A 166 -25.90 -31.91 -8.91
N ALA A 167 -25.63 -32.30 -7.66
CA ALA A 167 -25.85 -33.68 -7.19
C ALA A 167 -27.31 -34.13 -7.34
N ALA A 168 -28.26 -33.30 -6.87
CA ALA A 168 -29.69 -33.56 -7.05
C ALA A 168 -30.11 -33.67 -8.52
N ARG A 169 -29.50 -32.88 -9.42
CA ARG A 169 -29.75 -32.98 -10.87
C ARG A 169 -29.17 -34.25 -11.48
N MET A 170 -28.08 -34.80 -10.95
CA MET A 170 -27.57 -36.11 -11.38
C MET A 170 -28.49 -37.26 -10.92
N GLU A 171 -29.08 -37.17 -9.72
CA GLU A 171 -30.09 -38.13 -9.26
C GLU A 171 -31.28 -38.13 -10.22
N SER A 172 -31.92 -36.97 -10.44
CA SER A 172 -33.17 -36.93 -11.18
C SER A 172 -33.00 -37.24 -12.68
N ALA A 173 -31.76 -37.22 -13.18
CA ALA A 173 -31.37 -37.62 -14.53
C ALA A 173 -30.96 -39.11 -14.62
N ALA A 174 -30.78 -39.81 -13.50
CA ALA A 174 -30.33 -41.20 -13.48
C ALA A 174 -31.42 -42.16 -13.98
N GLU A 175 -30.98 -43.17 -14.72
CA GLU A 175 -31.82 -44.34 -15.02
C GLU A 175 -31.96 -45.20 -13.76
N PRO A 176 -33.12 -45.83 -13.50
CA PRO A 176 -33.32 -46.63 -12.30
C PRO A 176 -32.27 -47.77 -12.20
N GLY A 177 -31.60 -47.86 -11.05
CA GLY A 177 -30.50 -48.79 -10.79
C GLY A 177 -29.11 -48.23 -11.12
N THR A 178 -29.00 -47.00 -11.63
CA THR A 178 -27.72 -46.38 -12.03
C THR A 178 -27.29 -45.25 -11.10
N VAL A 179 -25.96 -45.00 -11.06
CA VAL A 179 -25.32 -43.90 -10.34
C VAL A 179 -24.75 -42.92 -11.36
N LEU A 180 -25.17 -41.66 -11.32
CA LEU A 180 -24.62 -40.59 -12.17
C LEU A 180 -23.73 -39.63 -11.38
N ILE A 181 -22.63 -39.23 -12.00
CA ILE A 181 -21.64 -38.29 -11.47
C ILE A 181 -21.25 -37.23 -12.50
N THR A 182 -20.75 -36.11 -12.01
CA THR A 182 -20.24 -35.00 -12.84
C THR A 182 -18.76 -35.19 -13.19
N GLU A 183 -18.26 -34.38 -14.14
CA GLU A 183 -16.83 -34.28 -14.44
C GLU A 183 -15.96 -33.98 -13.20
N ALA A 184 -16.46 -33.17 -12.25
CA ALA A 184 -15.73 -32.78 -11.05
C ALA A 184 -15.48 -33.96 -10.10
N THR A 185 -16.48 -34.83 -9.92
CA THR A 185 -16.30 -36.10 -9.18
C THR A 185 -15.53 -37.12 -10.01
N HIS A 186 -15.82 -37.24 -11.32
CA HIS A 186 -15.15 -38.18 -12.22
C HIS A 186 -13.63 -38.00 -12.22
N LYS A 187 -13.12 -36.77 -12.26
CA LYS A 187 -11.67 -36.47 -12.22
C LYS A 187 -10.95 -37.01 -10.98
N LEU A 188 -11.63 -37.11 -9.84
CA LEU A 188 -11.05 -37.62 -8.59
C LEU A 188 -11.07 -39.17 -8.53
N ILE A 189 -12.10 -39.77 -9.12
CA ILE A 189 -12.44 -41.20 -8.94
C ILE A 189 -12.11 -42.10 -10.15
N ALA A 190 -11.85 -41.55 -11.34
CA ALA A 190 -11.62 -42.31 -12.57
C ALA A 190 -10.56 -43.45 -12.47
N PRO A 191 -9.48 -43.33 -11.68
CA PRO A 191 -8.57 -44.46 -11.45
C PRO A 191 -9.25 -45.66 -10.77
N LEU A 192 -10.20 -45.40 -9.85
CA LEU A 192 -10.76 -46.35 -8.87
C LEU A 192 -12.06 -47.03 -9.30
N PHE A 193 -12.78 -46.49 -10.29
CA PHE A 193 -14.05 -47.04 -10.77
C PHE A 193 -14.06 -47.18 -12.29
N GLU A 194 -14.91 -48.06 -12.80
CA GLU A 194 -15.26 -48.14 -14.21
C GLU A 194 -16.45 -47.22 -14.48
N THR A 195 -16.34 -46.35 -15.49
CA THR A 195 -17.31 -45.30 -15.78
C THR A 195 -17.56 -45.14 -17.27
N GLU A 196 -18.84 -45.01 -17.64
CA GLU A 196 -19.30 -44.73 -18.99
C GLU A 196 -19.54 -43.21 -19.14
N ALA A 197 -18.97 -42.59 -20.17
CA ALA A 197 -19.19 -41.17 -20.45
C ALA A 197 -20.49 -40.98 -21.24
N LEU A 198 -21.50 -40.36 -20.63
CA LEU A 198 -22.79 -40.05 -21.27
C LEU A 198 -22.76 -38.73 -22.07
N GLY A 199 -21.68 -37.96 -21.92
CA GLY A 199 -21.44 -36.71 -22.65
C GLY A 199 -22.02 -35.46 -21.98
N PRO A 200 -22.00 -34.32 -22.67
CA PRO A 200 -22.48 -33.03 -22.16
C PRO A 200 -24.02 -32.99 -22.07
N MET A 201 -24.56 -32.98 -20.85
CA MET A 201 -25.99 -32.84 -20.56
C MET A 201 -26.35 -31.38 -20.23
N GLN A 202 -27.46 -30.87 -20.77
CA GLN A 202 -27.97 -29.56 -20.40
C GLN A 202 -28.70 -29.60 -19.06
N VAL A 203 -28.17 -28.89 -18.06
CA VAL A 203 -28.70 -28.88 -16.68
C VAL A 203 -29.40 -27.55 -16.40
N LYS A 204 -30.68 -27.60 -15.99
CA LYS A 204 -31.48 -26.41 -15.66
C LYS A 204 -30.80 -25.55 -14.58
N GLY A 205 -30.28 -24.39 -14.99
CA GLY A 205 -29.54 -23.45 -14.13
C GLY A 205 -28.09 -23.22 -14.56
N LYS A 206 -27.55 -23.99 -15.52
CA LYS A 206 -26.25 -23.75 -16.15
C LYS A 206 -26.39 -23.05 -17.50
N ALA A 207 -25.39 -22.24 -17.86
CA ALA A 207 -25.27 -21.66 -19.20
C ALA A 207 -24.60 -22.63 -20.19
N GLU A 208 -23.66 -23.43 -19.70
CA GLU A 208 -22.92 -24.44 -20.47
C GLU A 208 -23.39 -25.86 -20.10
N PRO A 209 -23.43 -26.80 -21.06
CA PRO A 209 -23.67 -28.21 -20.77
C PRO A 209 -22.63 -28.81 -19.80
N VAL A 210 -23.06 -29.67 -18.87
CA VAL A 210 -22.19 -30.34 -17.90
C VAL A 210 -21.85 -31.74 -18.40
N PRO A 211 -20.58 -32.17 -18.47
CA PRO A 211 -20.23 -33.56 -18.78
C PRO A 211 -20.67 -34.50 -17.67
N VAL A 212 -21.43 -35.54 -18.03
CA VAL A 212 -22.00 -36.54 -17.12
C VAL A 212 -21.41 -37.93 -17.40
N TYR A 213 -21.17 -38.67 -16.33
CA TYR A 213 -20.63 -40.02 -16.35
C TYR A 213 -21.52 -40.95 -15.51
N ARG A 214 -21.73 -42.18 -15.98
CA ARG A 214 -22.36 -43.26 -15.24
C ARG A 214 -21.29 -44.12 -14.59
N VAL A 215 -21.44 -44.47 -13.31
CA VAL A 215 -20.57 -45.45 -12.65
C VAL A 215 -21.11 -46.86 -12.91
N LEU A 216 -20.23 -47.76 -13.33
CA LEU A 216 -20.54 -49.16 -13.63
C LEU A 216 -20.14 -50.09 -12.49
N ALA A 217 -18.89 -50.03 -12.05
CA ALA A 217 -18.33 -50.90 -11.02
C ALA A 217 -17.15 -50.24 -10.28
N ALA A 218 -16.89 -50.71 -9.05
CA ALA A 218 -15.66 -50.37 -8.33
C ALA A 218 -14.53 -51.33 -8.73
N LYS A 219 -13.35 -50.80 -9.03
CA LYS A 219 -12.15 -51.62 -9.27
C LYS A 219 -11.65 -52.19 -7.93
N ALA A 220 -11.07 -53.39 -7.98
CA ALA A 220 -10.88 -54.20 -6.78
C ALA A 220 -9.63 -53.84 -5.96
N VAL A 221 -9.82 -53.10 -4.85
CA VAL A 221 -9.32 -53.37 -3.47
C VAL A 221 -9.57 -52.13 -2.55
N ALA A 222 -9.87 -52.38 -1.26
CA ALA A 222 -10.32 -51.40 -0.23
C ALA A 222 -9.14 -50.84 0.64
N GLY A 223 -9.28 -50.14 1.80
CA GLY A 223 -10.36 -49.66 2.71
C GLY A 223 -9.69 -49.16 4.04
N LYS A 224 -10.20 -48.20 4.86
CA LYS A 224 -9.33 -47.09 5.42
C LYS A 224 -9.19 -46.86 7.00
N PRO A 225 -8.01 -46.46 7.61
CA PRO A 225 -7.68 -46.48 9.08
C PRO A 225 -6.64 -45.40 9.64
N ARG A 226 -5.58 -45.80 10.42
CA ARG A 226 -4.65 -45.05 11.36
C ARG A 226 -3.13 -44.86 10.89
N GLY A 227 -2.14 -44.38 11.72
CA GLY A 227 -0.66 -44.04 11.41
C GLY A 227 0.40 -43.83 12.60
N ILE A 228 1.73 -43.53 12.52
CA ILE A 228 2.56 -42.79 13.60
C ILE A 228 4.05 -42.44 13.22
N ALA A 229 4.69 -41.47 13.93
CA ALA A 229 5.57 -40.35 13.48
C ALA A 229 7.12 -40.38 13.56
N GLY A 230 7.85 -40.13 12.44
CA GLY A 230 9.21 -39.56 12.45
C GLY A 230 10.21 -40.12 11.42
N LEU A 231 10.26 -39.53 10.21
CA LEU A 231 10.95 -40.08 9.04
C LEU A 231 11.66 -38.99 8.20
N GLU A 232 12.90 -39.25 7.77
CA GLU A 232 13.70 -38.41 6.87
C GLU A 232 14.20 -39.24 5.67
N SER A 233 14.36 -38.62 4.48
CA SER A 233 14.93 -39.27 3.29
C SER A 233 16.12 -38.48 2.72
N PRO A 234 17.11 -39.17 2.11
CA PRO A 234 17.98 -38.58 1.08
C PRO A 234 17.19 -37.85 -0.02
N LEU A 235 17.90 -37.04 -0.82
CA LEU A 235 17.36 -36.54 -2.09
C LEU A 235 17.13 -37.72 -3.05
N VAL A 236 16.05 -37.68 -3.84
CA VAL A 236 15.65 -38.76 -4.76
C VAL A 236 15.07 -38.17 -6.03
N GLY A 237 15.45 -38.73 -7.19
CA GLY A 237 14.90 -38.39 -8.51
C GLY A 237 15.15 -36.94 -8.91
N ARG A 238 16.30 -36.43 -8.48
CA ARG A 238 16.81 -35.07 -8.72
C ARG A 238 18.32 -35.05 -8.89
N GLU A 239 18.90 -36.20 -9.19
CA GLU A 239 20.34 -36.40 -9.36
C GLU A 239 20.87 -35.55 -10.52
N ALA A 240 20.08 -35.32 -11.57
CA ALA A 240 20.43 -34.47 -12.70
C ALA A 240 20.47 -32.99 -12.32
N GLU A 241 19.41 -32.46 -11.69
CA GLU A 241 19.30 -31.05 -11.29
C GLU A 241 20.21 -30.73 -10.10
N PHE A 242 20.43 -31.69 -9.20
CA PHE A 242 21.42 -31.62 -8.12
C PHE A 242 22.83 -31.60 -8.70
N THR A 243 23.15 -32.46 -9.67
CA THR A 243 24.45 -32.41 -10.38
C THR A 243 24.62 -31.09 -11.11
N ALA A 244 23.59 -30.57 -11.80
CA ALA A 244 23.65 -29.29 -12.49
C ALA A 244 23.84 -28.10 -11.51
N LEU A 245 23.16 -28.11 -10.37
CA LEU A 245 23.32 -27.11 -9.31
C LEU A 245 24.69 -27.23 -8.62
N GLN A 246 25.18 -28.44 -8.37
CA GLN A 246 26.56 -28.68 -7.91
C GLN A 246 27.59 -28.21 -8.94
N MET A 247 27.37 -28.43 -10.24
CA MET A 247 28.25 -27.94 -11.31
C MET A 247 28.23 -26.41 -11.41
N ALA A 248 27.09 -25.76 -11.16
CA ALA A 248 27.02 -24.29 -11.07
C ALA A 248 27.82 -23.77 -9.86
N VAL A 249 27.72 -24.43 -8.70
CA VAL A 249 28.52 -24.11 -7.50
C VAL A 249 30.02 -24.42 -7.70
N GLN A 250 30.38 -25.49 -8.41
CA GLN A 250 31.77 -25.81 -8.76
C GLN A 250 32.35 -24.82 -9.78
N ARG A 251 31.56 -24.36 -10.76
CA ARG A 251 31.93 -23.24 -11.66
C ARG A 251 32.18 -21.97 -10.84
N LEU A 252 31.33 -21.68 -9.86
CA LEU A 252 31.50 -20.54 -8.95
C LEU A 252 32.81 -20.64 -8.14
N GLN A 253 33.08 -21.79 -7.53
CA GLN A 253 34.33 -22.08 -6.81
C GLN A 253 35.56 -22.07 -7.72
N SER A 254 35.37 -22.27 -9.03
CA SER A 254 36.41 -22.14 -10.07
C SER A 254 36.54 -20.72 -10.62
N GLY A 255 35.85 -19.73 -10.03
CA GLY A 255 35.93 -18.31 -10.41
C GLY A 255 34.91 -17.86 -11.47
N VAL A 256 33.89 -18.66 -11.79
CA VAL A 256 32.91 -18.38 -12.86
C VAL A 256 31.51 -18.19 -12.27
N GLY A 257 31.10 -16.93 -12.08
CA GLY A 257 29.73 -16.55 -11.71
C GLY A 257 28.68 -16.88 -12.78
N GLY A 258 27.42 -16.98 -12.35
CA GLY A 258 26.29 -17.37 -13.21
C GLY A 258 24.90 -17.29 -12.55
N ILE A 259 23.91 -17.89 -13.20
CA ILE A 259 22.49 -17.86 -12.81
C ILE A 259 21.93 -19.27 -12.85
N VAL A 260 21.16 -19.65 -11.84
CA VAL A 260 20.29 -20.84 -11.87
C VAL A 260 18.84 -20.38 -11.65
N THR A 261 17.94 -20.68 -12.58
CA THR A 261 16.49 -20.51 -12.35
C THR A 261 15.89 -21.84 -11.98
N LEU A 262 15.32 -21.94 -10.77
CA LEU A 262 14.71 -23.15 -10.24
C LEU A 262 13.19 -23.00 -10.24
N VAL A 263 12.56 -23.54 -11.28
CA VAL A 263 11.13 -23.33 -11.58
C VAL A 263 10.37 -24.63 -11.37
N GLY A 264 9.18 -24.53 -10.77
CA GLY A 264 8.29 -25.68 -10.64
C GLY A 264 7.14 -25.41 -9.67
N GLU A 265 6.26 -26.38 -9.51
CA GLU A 265 5.03 -26.21 -8.73
C GLU A 265 5.21 -26.17 -7.20
N ALA A 266 4.11 -25.88 -6.50
CA ALA A 266 4.06 -25.96 -5.04
C ALA A 266 4.34 -27.40 -4.54
N GLY A 267 5.17 -27.53 -3.50
CA GLY A 267 5.54 -28.83 -2.92
C GLY A 267 6.56 -29.67 -3.72
N ILE A 268 6.88 -29.30 -4.98
CA ILE A 268 7.68 -30.11 -5.93
C ILE A 268 9.16 -30.35 -5.54
N GLY A 269 9.59 -29.96 -4.33
CA GLY A 269 10.93 -30.20 -3.80
C GLY A 269 11.94 -29.06 -3.99
N LYS A 270 11.55 -27.89 -4.53
CA LYS A 270 12.45 -26.75 -4.79
C LYS A 270 13.38 -26.42 -3.61
N SER A 271 12.83 -26.03 -2.46
CA SER A 271 13.62 -25.66 -1.28
C SER A 271 14.37 -26.84 -0.63
N ARG A 272 13.96 -28.10 -0.87
CA ARG A 272 14.74 -29.28 -0.46
C ARG A 272 16.00 -29.42 -1.32
N LEU A 273 15.90 -29.24 -2.64
CA LEU A 273 17.07 -29.22 -3.53
C LEU A 273 18.06 -28.10 -3.17
N VAL A 274 17.55 -26.90 -2.88
CA VAL A 274 18.34 -25.78 -2.36
C VAL A 274 19.05 -26.14 -1.05
N ALA A 275 18.35 -26.76 -0.09
CA ALA A 275 18.90 -27.15 1.20
C ALA A 275 19.94 -28.29 1.11
N GLU A 276 19.72 -29.31 0.26
CA GLU A 276 20.70 -30.38 0.05
C GLU A 276 21.95 -29.87 -0.69
N ALA A 277 21.81 -28.91 -1.62
CA ALA A 277 22.96 -28.25 -2.23
C ALA A 277 23.78 -27.46 -1.19
N ARG A 278 23.10 -26.72 -0.29
CA ARG A 278 23.72 -26.02 0.84
C ARG A 278 24.46 -26.98 1.80
N LYS A 279 23.89 -28.16 2.07
CA LYS A 279 24.55 -29.24 2.86
C LYS A 279 25.77 -29.79 2.12
N GLY A 280 25.66 -30.10 0.82
CA GLY A 280 26.76 -30.67 0.02
C GLY A 280 28.01 -29.81 0.01
N VAL A 281 27.85 -28.49 0.00
CA VAL A 281 28.94 -27.50 0.14
C VAL A 281 29.70 -27.67 1.46
N ALA A 282 29.00 -27.94 2.58
CA ALA A 282 29.60 -28.01 3.92
C ALA A 282 30.39 -29.31 4.20
N VAL A 283 30.25 -30.33 3.35
CA VAL A 283 30.79 -31.69 3.57
C VAL A 283 31.93 -32.04 2.59
N GLY A 284 32.19 -31.18 1.59
CA GLY A 284 33.15 -31.45 0.51
C GLY A 284 34.62 -31.17 0.82
N ALA A 285 35.42 -32.22 0.99
CA ALA A 285 36.87 -32.39 0.72
C ALA A 285 37.93 -31.35 1.23
N PRO A 286 39.17 -31.77 1.61
CA PRO A 286 40.19 -30.90 2.25
C PRO A 286 40.87 -29.80 1.40
N ARG A 287 40.26 -29.37 0.29
CA ARG A 287 40.82 -28.36 -0.65
C ARG A 287 39.76 -27.41 -1.26
N VAL A 288 38.53 -27.43 -0.76
CA VAL A 288 37.45 -26.58 -1.30
C VAL A 288 37.61 -25.13 -0.83
N VAL A 289 37.39 -24.19 -1.75
CA VAL A 289 37.36 -22.75 -1.46
C VAL A 289 36.10 -22.45 -0.62
N PRO A 290 36.21 -21.79 0.55
CA PRO A 290 35.04 -21.43 1.33
C PRO A 290 34.12 -20.50 0.53
N LEU A 291 32.81 -20.74 0.62
CA LEU A 291 31.80 -19.93 -0.04
C LEU A 291 30.75 -19.46 0.97
N GLN A 292 30.11 -18.33 0.66
CA GLN A 292 29.01 -17.77 1.44
C GLN A 292 27.68 -18.16 0.80
N TRP A 293 26.69 -18.50 1.64
CA TRP A 293 25.34 -18.83 1.21
C TRP A 293 24.33 -17.89 1.88
N VAL A 294 23.58 -17.15 1.07
CA VAL A 294 22.63 -16.12 1.51
C VAL A 294 21.27 -16.43 0.89
N GLU A 295 20.20 -16.26 1.66
CA GLU A 295 18.82 -16.46 1.23
C GLU A 295 18.01 -15.19 1.53
N GLY A 296 17.19 -14.75 0.58
CA GLY A 296 16.16 -13.73 0.78
C GLY A 296 14.84 -14.14 0.16
N ARG A 297 13.72 -13.77 0.77
CA ARG A 297 12.40 -14.37 0.49
C ARG A 297 11.31 -13.32 0.26
N CYS A 298 10.45 -13.56 -0.72
CA CYS A 298 9.28 -12.72 -0.97
C CYS A 298 8.05 -13.19 -0.16
N LEU A 299 7.13 -12.27 0.16
CA LEU A 299 5.92 -12.56 0.94
C LEU A 299 4.66 -12.35 0.09
N SER A 300 3.64 -13.19 0.25
CA SER A 300 2.40 -13.22 -0.56
C SER A 300 1.46 -12.01 -0.42
N TYR A 301 1.86 -10.99 0.34
CA TYR A 301 1.22 -9.68 0.50
C TYR A 301 2.21 -8.52 0.26
N GLY A 302 3.48 -8.83 0.02
CA GLY A 302 4.58 -7.88 -0.18
C GLY A 302 4.67 -7.28 -1.58
N THR A 303 3.80 -7.65 -2.51
CA THR A 303 3.80 -7.15 -3.90
C THR A 303 3.59 -5.63 -4.02
N SER A 304 3.16 -4.97 -2.95
CA SER A 304 3.03 -3.51 -2.82
C SER A 304 3.99 -2.89 -1.78
N MET A 305 4.98 -3.65 -1.31
CA MET A 305 6.01 -3.22 -0.36
C MET A 305 7.38 -3.24 -1.06
N ALA A 306 7.89 -2.07 -1.42
CA ALA A 306 9.15 -1.96 -2.18
C ALA A 306 10.36 -2.56 -1.44
N TYR A 307 11.29 -3.15 -2.20
CA TYR A 307 12.58 -3.70 -1.74
C TYR A 307 12.49 -4.92 -0.80
N LEU A 308 11.33 -5.54 -0.61
CA LEU A 308 11.12 -6.53 0.46
C LEU A 308 12.10 -7.72 0.39
N LEU A 309 12.39 -8.20 -0.83
CA LEU A 309 13.40 -9.23 -1.07
C LEU A 309 14.79 -8.81 -0.55
N TRP A 310 15.20 -7.57 -0.84
CA TRP A 310 16.55 -7.07 -0.58
C TRP A 310 16.76 -6.76 0.90
N LEU A 311 15.69 -6.37 1.60
CA LEU A 311 15.67 -6.24 3.06
C LEU A 311 15.86 -7.58 3.78
N ASP A 312 15.50 -8.70 3.17
CA ASP A 312 15.72 -10.05 3.70
C ASP A 312 17.14 -10.54 3.35
N VAL A 313 17.59 -10.32 2.11
CA VAL A 313 18.99 -10.57 1.65
C VAL A 313 20.02 -9.83 2.52
N LEU A 314 19.78 -8.56 2.83
CA LEU A 314 20.70 -7.76 3.66
C LEU A 314 20.77 -8.31 5.09
N ARG A 315 19.64 -8.67 5.71
CA ARG A 315 19.62 -9.30 7.03
C ARG A 315 20.44 -10.60 7.06
N ALA A 316 20.31 -11.43 6.03
CA ALA A 316 21.09 -12.65 5.87
C ALA A 316 22.58 -12.41 5.52
N LEU A 317 22.97 -11.24 5.00
CA LEU A 317 24.38 -10.85 4.81
C LEU A 317 25.06 -10.37 6.11
N LEU A 318 24.27 -9.81 7.03
CA LEU A 318 24.71 -9.23 8.31
C LEU A 318 24.66 -10.19 9.51
N ASP A 319 23.95 -11.33 9.38
CA ASP A 319 23.63 -12.24 10.50
C ASP A 319 22.76 -11.56 11.59
N VAL A 320 21.66 -10.95 11.14
CA VAL A 320 20.67 -10.22 11.97
C VAL A 320 19.24 -10.52 11.52
N THR A 321 18.26 -10.20 12.36
CA THR A 321 16.84 -10.45 12.15
C THR A 321 16.07 -9.16 11.76
N VAL A 322 14.73 -9.21 11.75
CA VAL A 322 13.88 -8.00 11.71
C VAL A 322 13.85 -7.29 13.07
N ASP A 323 14.24 -8.02 14.11
CA ASP A 323 13.96 -7.75 15.50
C ASP A 323 15.19 -7.18 16.23
N ASP A 324 16.41 -7.55 15.83
CA ASP A 324 17.64 -6.95 16.36
C ASP A 324 17.53 -5.42 16.38
N ALA A 325 17.77 -4.83 17.56
CA ALA A 325 17.56 -3.40 17.78
C ALA A 325 18.33 -2.57 16.72
N PRO A 326 17.80 -1.44 16.23
CA PRO A 326 18.38 -0.75 15.08
C PRO A 326 19.86 -0.39 15.25
N GLU A 327 20.30 -0.08 16.47
CA GLU A 327 21.69 0.15 16.86
C GLU A 327 22.57 -1.11 16.74
N VAL A 328 22.04 -2.30 17.09
CA VAL A 328 22.73 -3.59 16.90
C VAL A 328 22.87 -3.89 15.43
N VAL A 329 21.79 -3.75 14.65
CA VAL A 329 21.81 -3.94 13.20
C VAL A 329 22.76 -2.93 12.53
N ARG A 330 22.81 -1.69 13.03
CA ARG A 330 23.75 -0.65 12.57
C ARG A 330 25.19 -1.02 12.83
N VAL A 331 25.54 -1.46 14.05
CA VAL A 331 26.90 -1.91 14.38
C VAL A 331 27.29 -3.08 13.46
N ARG A 332 26.41 -4.08 13.31
CA ARG A 332 26.65 -5.21 12.39
C ARG A 332 26.82 -4.77 10.94
N LEU A 333 26.00 -3.84 10.46
CA LEU A 333 26.11 -3.28 9.11
C LEU A 333 27.42 -2.50 8.92
N HIS A 334 27.83 -1.69 9.91
CA HIS A 334 29.08 -0.92 9.90
C HIS A 334 30.29 -1.87 9.87
N GLU A 335 30.35 -2.83 10.80
CA GLU A 335 31.39 -3.87 10.84
C GLU A 335 31.46 -4.65 9.52
N ARG A 336 30.32 -5.08 8.99
CA ARG A 336 30.24 -5.93 7.81
C ARG A 336 30.59 -5.18 6.52
N VAL A 337 30.17 -3.93 6.37
CA VAL A 337 30.57 -3.08 5.23
C VAL A 337 32.03 -2.70 5.35
N GLN A 338 32.55 -2.40 6.54
CA GLN A 338 33.98 -2.12 6.73
C GLN A 338 34.85 -3.35 6.42
N ALA A 339 34.39 -4.56 6.75
CA ALA A 339 35.09 -5.82 6.44
C ALA A 339 34.99 -6.29 4.98
N LEU A 340 34.02 -5.78 4.21
CA LEU A 340 33.78 -6.18 2.80
C LEU A 340 34.19 -5.11 1.79
N CYS A 341 33.88 -3.85 2.09
CA CYS A 341 33.97 -2.71 1.18
C CYS A 341 34.70 -1.53 1.83
N ALA A 342 35.79 -1.72 2.59
CA ALA A 342 36.52 -0.66 3.29
C ALA A 342 36.74 0.61 2.42
N ASP A 343 37.31 0.43 1.22
CA ASP A 343 37.61 1.51 0.26
C ASP A 343 36.35 2.19 -0.34
N ARG A 344 35.17 1.62 -0.11
CA ARG A 344 33.86 2.07 -0.58
C ARG A 344 32.84 2.23 0.56
N HIS A 345 33.27 2.26 1.83
CA HIS A 345 32.37 2.24 2.98
C HIS A 345 31.34 3.38 2.93
N GLN A 346 31.80 4.60 2.64
CA GLN A 346 30.96 5.80 2.53
C GLN A 346 29.99 5.77 1.33
N ASP A 347 30.23 4.92 0.33
CA ASP A 347 29.33 4.70 -0.82
C ASP A 347 28.36 3.51 -0.61
N VAL A 348 28.47 2.78 0.51
CA VAL A 348 27.73 1.53 0.76
C VAL A 348 26.98 1.55 2.09
N TYR A 349 27.69 1.64 3.21
CA TYR A 349 27.12 1.59 4.57
C TYR A 349 25.93 2.55 4.71
N PRO A 350 26.05 3.83 4.26
CA PRO A 350 24.98 4.79 4.41
C PRO A 350 23.66 4.34 3.73
N TYR A 351 23.70 4.04 2.42
CA TYR A 351 22.47 3.77 1.66
C TYR A 351 21.80 2.45 2.03
N LEU A 352 22.55 1.52 2.63
CA LEU A 352 22.03 0.27 3.18
C LEU A 352 21.38 0.48 4.54
N ALA A 353 21.97 1.31 5.41
CA ALA A 353 21.37 1.67 6.69
C ALA A 353 20.06 2.43 6.47
N ARG A 354 20.02 3.35 5.49
CA ARG A 354 18.79 4.07 5.10
C ARG A 354 17.71 3.14 4.56
N LEU A 355 18.08 2.17 3.73
CA LEU A 355 17.16 1.14 3.21
C LEU A 355 16.62 0.27 4.36
N MET A 356 17.49 -0.19 5.25
CA MET A 356 17.12 -0.98 6.43
C MET A 356 16.44 -0.18 7.55
N SER A 357 16.23 1.13 7.36
CA SER A 357 15.60 2.06 8.33
C SER A 357 16.31 2.13 9.69
N LEU A 358 17.65 2.16 9.66
CA LEU A 358 18.50 2.23 10.85
C LEU A 358 18.84 3.69 11.18
N PRO A 359 18.96 4.07 12.46
CA PRO A 359 19.34 5.43 12.88
C PRO A 359 20.82 5.63 12.60
N LEU A 360 21.18 6.47 11.65
CA LEU A 360 22.59 6.72 11.31
C LEU A 360 23.27 7.70 12.27
N GLU A 361 24.59 7.71 12.21
CA GLU A 361 25.41 8.83 12.68
C GLU A 361 24.95 10.13 12.00
N ASP A 362 24.86 11.24 12.73
CA ASP A 362 24.11 12.43 12.27
C ASP A 362 24.69 13.07 11.01
N ASP A 363 26.01 12.98 10.80
CA ASP A 363 26.69 13.40 9.58
C ASP A 363 26.35 12.52 8.37
N LEU A 364 26.08 11.23 8.60
CA LEU A 364 25.65 10.29 7.58
C LEU A 364 24.13 10.27 7.43
N ALA A 365 23.34 10.64 8.44
CA ALA A 365 21.91 10.87 8.34
C ALA A 365 21.63 12.15 7.54
N SER A 366 22.25 13.29 7.93
CA SER A 366 22.31 14.52 7.14
C SER A 366 23.12 14.36 5.86
N ARG A 367 23.72 13.19 5.64
CA ARG A 367 24.24 12.72 4.35
C ARG A 367 23.62 11.40 3.86
N LEU A 368 22.33 11.19 4.14
CA LEU A 368 21.48 10.14 3.54
C LEU A 368 20.05 10.46 3.12
N ASP A 369 19.49 11.61 3.46
CA ASP A 369 18.18 11.98 2.99
C ASP A 369 18.14 13.01 1.82
N ASP A 370 19.18 13.79 1.46
CA ASP A 370 19.09 14.94 0.49
C ASP A 370 19.19 14.58 -1.04
N MET A 371 19.46 13.35 -1.41
CA MET A 371 19.54 12.99 -2.83
C MET A 371 18.17 12.58 -3.37
N ALA A 372 17.96 12.64 -4.69
CA ALA A 372 16.65 12.38 -5.27
C ALA A 372 16.06 11.06 -4.79
N ALA A 373 14.73 10.96 -4.68
CA ALA A 373 14.09 9.65 -4.57
C ALA A 373 14.55 8.70 -5.70
N ARG A 374 14.99 9.23 -6.86
CA ARG A 374 15.75 8.48 -7.88
C ARG A 374 17.21 8.23 -7.52
N ASP A 375 17.97 9.21 -7.06
CA ASP A 375 19.40 9.07 -6.80
C ASP A 375 19.67 8.21 -5.57
N LEU A 376 18.92 8.42 -4.49
CA LEU A 376 18.83 7.53 -3.34
C LEU A 376 18.40 6.13 -3.79
N LYS A 377 17.35 5.96 -4.60
CA LYS A 377 17.04 4.63 -5.19
C LYS A 377 18.22 4.06 -5.98
N SER A 378 18.88 4.86 -6.82
CA SER A 378 20.00 4.44 -7.67
C SER A 378 21.28 4.15 -6.87
N ARG A 379 21.48 4.83 -5.74
CA ARG A 379 22.64 4.70 -4.84
C ARG A 379 22.43 3.61 -3.80
N THR A 380 21.20 3.40 -3.33
CA THR A 380 20.77 2.18 -2.64
C THR A 380 20.88 0.97 -3.55
N PHE A 381 20.43 1.06 -4.81
CA PHE A 381 20.65 0.01 -5.82
C PHE A 381 22.14 -0.27 -6.02
N GLN A 382 22.95 0.78 -6.25
CA GLN A 382 24.41 0.65 -6.37
C GLN A 382 25.07 0.16 -5.08
N ALA A 383 24.58 0.48 -3.89
CA ALA A 383 25.13 0.04 -2.61
C ALA A 383 24.82 -1.44 -2.34
N VAL A 384 23.60 -1.90 -2.65
CA VAL A 384 23.24 -3.33 -2.64
C VAL A 384 24.09 -4.08 -3.66
N GLN A 385 24.17 -3.59 -4.90
CA GLN A 385 25.03 -4.16 -5.94
C GLN A 385 26.51 -4.18 -5.51
N THR A 386 27.01 -3.12 -4.89
CA THR A 386 28.41 -2.99 -4.44
C THR A 386 28.70 -3.90 -3.25
N LEU A 387 27.80 -4.03 -2.27
CA LEU A 387 27.97 -4.97 -1.16
C LEU A 387 28.01 -6.42 -1.66
N ILE A 388 27.14 -6.77 -2.61
CA ILE A 388 27.11 -8.09 -3.24
C ILE A 388 28.40 -8.32 -4.06
N GLU A 389 28.88 -7.30 -4.79
CA GLU A 389 30.15 -7.34 -5.52
C GLU A 389 31.35 -7.53 -4.58
N CYS A 390 31.42 -6.79 -3.47
CA CYS A 390 32.44 -6.96 -2.42
C CYS A 390 32.40 -8.36 -1.81
N ALA A 391 31.21 -8.83 -1.41
CA ALA A 391 31.01 -10.14 -0.79
C ALA A 391 31.44 -11.26 -1.74
N ALA A 392 30.95 -11.24 -2.98
CA ALA A 392 31.29 -12.21 -4.03
C ALA A 392 32.79 -12.19 -4.41
N ASN A 393 33.45 -11.03 -4.34
CA ASN A 393 34.88 -10.92 -4.65
C ASN A 393 35.79 -11.31 -3.48
N GLN A 394 35.33 -11.15 -2.23
CA GLN A 394 36.04 -11.66 -1.03
C GLN A 394 35.95 -13.19 -0.96
N GLN A 395 34.78 -13.76 -1.22
CA GLN A 395 34.55 -15.21 -1.27
C GLN A 395 33.39 -15.53 -2.22
N PRO A 396 33.44 -16.66 -2.96
CA PRO A 396 32.32 -17.12 -3.78
C PRO A 396 30.96 -17.03 -3.06
N LEU A 397 29.99 -16.35 -3.67
CA LEU A 397 28.69 -16.05 -3.05
C LEU A 397 27.55 -16.73 -3.82
N VAL A 398 26.83 -17.63 -3.15
CA VAL A 398 25.52 -18.12 -3.59
C VAL A 398 24.45 -17.24 -2.96
N LEU A 399 23.69 -16.53 -3.80
CA LEU A 399 22.58 -15.69 -3.39
C LEU A 399 21.27 -16.31 -3.91
N VAL A 400 20.46 -16.81 -2.98
CA VAL A 400 19.17 -17.45 -3.26
C VAL A 400 18.04 -16.43 -3.10
N CYS A 401 17.22 -16.30 -4.12
CA CYS A 401 16.02 -15.47 -4.11
C CYS A 401 14.78 -16.39 -4.15
N GLU A 402 14.16 -16.66 -3.00
CA GLU A 402 12.96 -17.50 -2.92
C GLU A 402 11.65 -16.71 -3.12
N ASP A 403 10.64 -17.45 -3.59
CA ASP A 403 9.27 -16.98 -3.79
C ASP A 403 9.13 -15.77 -4.74
N LEU A 404 10.03 -15.59 -5.72
CA LEU A 404 10.06 -14.44 -6.68
C LEU A 404 8.76 -14.20 -7.50
N HIS A 405 7.77 -15.10 -7.42
CA HIS A 405 6.41 -14.90 -7.93
C HIS A 405 5.58 -13.93 -7.07
N TRP A 406 6.12 -13.47 -5.92
CA TRP A 406 5.57 -12.43 -5.05
C TRP A 406 6.50 -11.21 -4.90
N ALA A 407 7.56 -11.09 -5.71
CA ALA A 407 8.49 -9.97 -5.64
C ALA A 407 7.82 -8.66 -6.11
N ASP A 408 8.06 -7.56 -5.40
CA ASP A 408 7.60 -6.24 -5.83
C ASP A 408 8.39 -5.75 -7.08
N PRO A 409 7.82 -4.82 -7.89
CA PRO A 409 8.48 -4.34 -9.10
C PRO A 409 9.85 -3.69 -8.88
N THR A 410 10.09 -3.05 -7.73
CA THR A 410 11.38 -2.43 -7.39
C THR A 410 12.42 -3.48 -7.01
N SER A 411 12.03 -4.54 -6.29
CA SER A 411 12.90 -5.69 -6.05
C SER A 411 13.29 -6.42 -7.33
N MET A 412 12.40 -6.52 -8.31
CA MET A 412 12.73 -7.07 -9.64
C MET A 412 13.68 -6.15 -10.43
N GLU A 413 13.45 -4.83 -10.43
CA GLU A 413 14.34 -3.84 -11.08
C GLU A 413 15.77 -3.90 -10.50
N LEU A 414 15.92 -4.13 -9.19
CA LEU A 414 17.23 -4.32 -8.54
C LEU A 414 17.83 -5.71 -8.84
N LEU A 415 17.02 -6.76 -8.97
CA LEU A 415 17.51 -8.09 -9.37
C LEU A 415 18.12 -8.06 -10.78
N GLU A 416 17.51 -7.31 -11.71
CA GLU A 416 18.06 -7.07 -13.05
C GLU A 416 19.40 -6.29 -13.02
N GLN A 417 19.62 -5.39 -12.06
CA GLN A 417 20.92 -4.72 -11.90
C GLN A 417 21.99 -5.60 -11.22
N VAL A 418 21.61 -6.40 -10.22
CA VAL A 418 22.52 -7.37 -9.58
C VAL A 418 22.94 -8.46 -10.58
N LEU A 419 22.10 -8.79 -11.57
CA LEU A 419 22.40 -9.73 -12.66
C LEU A 419 23.71 -9.39 -13.40
N ALA A 420 24.01 -8.12 -13.61
CA ALA A 420 25.22 -7.66 -14.31
C ALA A 420 26.54 -7.90 -13.53
N LEU A 421 26.48 -8.43 -12.30
CA LEU A 421 27.65 -8.82 -11.53
C LEU A 421 28.21 -10.19 -11.92
N ILE A 422 27.38 -11.12 -12.42
CA ILE A 422 27.76 -12.53 -12.64
C ILE A 422 28.95 -12.69 -13.60
N GLU A 423 29.14 -11.72 -14.51
CA GLU A 423 30.21 -11.77 -15.51
C GLU A 423 31.57 -11.44 -14.91
N ARG A 424 31.60 -10.58 -13.89
CA ARG A 424 32.78 -9.93 -13.32
C ARG A 424 33.06 -10.24 -11.84
N THR A 425 32.25 -11.10 -11.22
CA THR A 425 32.34 -11.50 -9.81
C THR A 425 32.12 -13.00 -9.64
N TYR A 426 32.45 -13.53 -8.46
CA TYR A 426 32.13 -14.91 -8.08
C TYR A 426 30.72 -15.00 -7.46
N LEU A 427 29.70 -14.50 -8.17
CA LEU A 427 28.29 -14.53 -7.77
C LEU A 427 27.48 -15.61 -8.51
N LEU A 428 26.72 -16.41 -7.77
CA LEU A 428 25.71 -17.34 -8.29
C LEU A 428 24.31 -16.91 -7.82
N LEU A 429 23.46 -16.48 -8.75
CA LEU A 429 22.07 -16.12 -8.47
C LEU A 429 21.16 -17.34 -8.62
N LEU A 430 20.63 -17.86 -7.51
CA LEU A 430 19.69 -19.00 -7.48
C LEU A 430 18.25 -18.49 -7.31
N CYS A 431 17.54 -18.32 -8.41
CA CYS A 431 16.22 -17.69 -8.47
C CYS A 431 15.10 -18.75 -8.44
N VAL A 432 14.29 -18.79 -7.38
CA VAL A 432 13.35 -19.90 -7.09
C VAL A 432 11.89 -19.42 -7.13
N PHE A 433 11.06 -19.97 -8.03
CA PHE A 433 9.67 -19.51 -8.23
C PHE A 433 8.69 -20.55 -8.82
N ARG A 434 7.39 -20.18 -8.86
CA ARG A 434 6.30 -20.92 -9.53
C ARG A 434 6.15 -20.40 -10.98
N PRO A 435 5.68 -21.20 -11.96
CA PRO A 435 5.64 -20.82 -13.39
C PRO A 435 4.52 -19.81 -13.77
N VAL A 436 4.48 -18.65 -13.10
CA VAL A 436 3.49 -17.58 -13.31
C VAL A 436 3.92 -16.67 -14.46
N LYS A 437 3.39 -16.90 -15.67
CA LYS A 437 3.82 -16.23 -16.91
C LYS A 437 3.66 -14.71 -16.92
N ASP A 438 2.60 -14.20 -16.31
CA ASP A 438 2.29 -12.77 -16.30
C ASP A 438 3.11 -11.97 -15.28
N HIS A 439 3.94 -12.63 -14.46
CA HIS A 439 4.76 -11.99 -13.44
C HIS A 439 6.17 -11.64 -13.93
N GLY A 440 6.78 -10.60 -13.34
CA GLY A 440 8.13 -10.13 -13.71
C GLY A 440 9.22 -11.21 -13.63
N CYS A 441 9.10 -12.17 -12.71
CA CYS A 441 10.05 -13.29 -12.58
C CYS A 441 10.09 -14.21 -13.80
N TRP A 442 9.00 -14.34 -14.57
CA TRP A 442 9.02 -15.13 -15.81
C TRP A 442 9.78 -14.40 -16.92
N ARG A 443 9.52 -13.10 -17.09
CA ARG A 443 10.28 -12.24 -18.01
C ARG A 443 11.77 -12.19 -17.67
N PHE A 444 12.12 -12.14 -16.38
CA PHE A 444 13.50 -12.21 -15.90
C PHE A 444 14.20 -13.51 -16.33
N ARG A 445 13.52 -14.66 -16.26
CA ARG A 445 14.05 -15.96 -16.75
C ARG A 445 14.24 -15.96 -18.27
N GLU A 446 13.28 -15.44 -19.02
CA GLU A 446 13.40 -15.34 -20.49
C GLU A 446 14.56 -14.42 -20.90
N PHE A 447 14.76 -13.31 -20.20
CA PHE A 447 15.90 -12.41 -20.36
C PHE A 447 17.23 -13.08 -19.99
N ALA A 448 17.31 -13.76 -18.83
CA ALA A 448 18.49 -14.50 -18.40
C ALA A 448 18.92 -15.56 -19.43
N ALA A 449 17.96 -16.33 -19.97
CA ALA A 449 18.21 -17.35 -20.98
C ALA A 449 18.68 -16.78 -22.33
N GLN A 450 18.19 -15.60 -22.72
CA GLN A 450 18.55 -14.96 -23.99
C GLN A 450 19.88 -14.20 -23.91
N THR A 451 20.14 -13.49 -22.81
CA THR A 451 21.30 -12.59 -22.67
C THR A 451 22.51 -13.28 -22.05
N TYR A 452 22.32 -14.28 -21.17
CA TYR A 452 23.40 -14.90 -20.39
C TYR A 452 23.51 -16.42 -20.61
N ALA A 453 23.15 -16.92 -21.79
CA ALA A 453 23.02 -18.34 -22.12
C ALA A 453 24.21 -19.24 -21.70
N GLU A 454 25.46 -18.77 -21.76
CA GLU A 454 26.65 -19.56 -21.37
C GLU A 454 26.87 -19.67 -19.84
N ARG A 455 26.16 -18.84 -19.07
CA ARG A 455 26.23 -18.72 -17.61
C ARG A 455 24.89 -18.97 -16.90
N HIS A 456 23.82 -19.18 -17.66
CA HIS A 456 22.48 -19.52 -17.17
C HIS A 456 22.25 -21.03 -17.22
N THR A 457 21.63 -21.57 -16.17
CA THR A 457 21.17 -22.95 -16.07
C THR A 457 19.70 -22.95 -15.65
N ASP A 458 18.81 -23.39 -16.53
CA ASP A 458 17.37 -23.44 -16.26
C ASP A 458 16.97 -24.83 -15.76
N LEU A 459 16.49 -24.90 -14.52
CA LEU A 459 16.09 -26.14 -13.84
C LEU A 459 14.57 -26.15 -13.66
N LEU A 460 13.89 -26.75 -14.62
CA LEU A 460 12.46 -27.04 -14.59
C LEU A 460 12.25 -28.34 -13.81
N LEU A 461 11.76 -28.24 -12.57
CA LEU A 461 11.48 -29.42 -11.74
C LEU A 461 10.16 -30.07 -12.14
N GLU A 462 10.27 -31.10 -12.98
CA GLU A 462 9.16 -32.02 -13.26
C GLU A 462 8.85 -32.89 -12.04
N PRO A 463 7.64 -33.48 -11.94
CA PRO A 463 7.33 -34.41 -10.86
C PRO A 463 8.16 -35.70 -10.95
N LEU A 464 8.49 -36.28 -9.79
CA LEU A 464 9.27 -37.52 -9.71
C LEU A 464 8.58 -38.64 -10.50
N THR A 465 9.36 -39.43 -11.23
CA THR A 465 8.86 -40.64 -11.90
C THR A 465 8.36 -41.67 -10.87
N ALA A 466 7.66 -42.70 -11.35
CA ALA A 466 7.17 -43.79 -10.49
C ALA A 466 8.30 -44.50 -9.71
N VAL A 467 9.48 -44.68 -10.30
CA VAL A 467 10.65 -45.37 -9.69
C VAL A 467 11.34 -44.49 -8.65
N GLU A 468 11.42 -43.19 -8.89
CA GLU A 468 11.97 -42.23 -7.96
C GLU A 468 11.02 -42.01 -6.79
N SER A 469 9.72 -41.90 -7.06
CA SER A 469 8.68 -41.89 -6.04
C SER A 469 8.72 -43.19 -5.19
N GLN A 470 8.95 -44.37 -5.80
CA GLN A 470 9.14 -45.63 -5.06
C GLN A 470 10.32 -45.57 -4.10
N THR A 471 11.42 -44.95 -4.55
CA THR A 471 12.65 -44.80 -3.78
C THR A 471 12.47 -43.77 -2.64
N LEU A 472 11.77 -42.67 -2.89
CA LEU A 472 11.41 -41.69 -1.86
C LEU A 472 10.51 -42.32 -0.78
N VAL A 473 9.50 -43.10 -1.18
CA VAL A 473 8.64 -43.83 -0.24
C VAL A 473 9.42 -44.88 0.55
N ALA A 474 10.37 -45.59 -0.06
CA ALA A 474 11.20 -46.57 0.66
C ALA A 474 12.12 -45.90 1.70
N ASN A 475 12.78 -44.80 1.32
CA ASN A 475 13.65 -44.03 2.19
C ASN A 475 12.87 -43.37 3.34
N LEU A 476 11.74 -42.73 3.04
CA LEU A 476 10.82 -42.14 4.03
C LEU A 476 10.09 -43.18 4.88
N LEU A 477 10.49 -44.45 4.91
CA LEU A 477 9.83 -45.49 5.72
C LEU A 477 10.78 -46.44 6.47
N GLU A 478 12.00 -46.72 5.99
CA GLU A 478 12.96 -47.69 6.61
C GLU A 478 12.35 -49.09 6.96
N ILE A 479 11.24 -49.45 6.32
CA ILE A 479 10.46 -50.67 6.58
C ILE A 479 10.82 -51.77 5.57
N GLU A 480 11.13 -52.98 6.06
CA GLU A 480 11.27 -54.18 5.23
C GLU A 480 9.89 -54.73 4.79
N ASP A 481 8.87 -54.66 5.65
CA ASP A 481 7.51 -55.22 5.43
C ASP A 481 6.43 -54.14 5.12
N LEU A 482 6.60 -53.33 4.06
CA LEU A 482 5.55 -52.39 3.62
C LEU A 482 4.68 -53.02 2.52
N PRO A 483 3.37 -53.20 2.72
CA PRO A 483 2.50 -53.84 1.73
C PRO A 483 2.52 -53.11 0.37
N ASP A 484 2.83 -53.82 -0.72
CA ASP A 484 3.01 -53.22 -2.05
C ASP A 484 1.79 -52.44 -2.53
N VAL A 485 0.58 -52.91 -2.21
CA VAL A 485 -0.69 -52.23 -2.51
C VAL A 485 -0.80 -50.85 -1.84
N LEU A 486 -0.18 -50.65 -0.68
CA LEU A 486 -0.08 -49.33 -0.07
C LEU A 486 0.94 -48.47 -0.81
N ARG A 487 2.12 -49.06 -1.12
CA ARG A 487 3.20 -48.40 -1.85
C ARG A 487 2.65 -47.82 -3.17
N GLU A 488 2.03 -48.65 -4.00
CA GLU A 488 1.39 -48.22 -5.26
C GLU A 488 0.32 -47.13 -5.08
N ARG A 489 -0.44 -47.12 -3.98
CA ARG A 489 -1.42 -46.06 -3.68
C ARG A 489 -0.78 -44.72 -3.30
N ILE A 490 0.36 -44.69 -2.60
CA ILE A 490 1.10 -43.44 -2.34
C ILE A 490 1.58 -42.86 -3.67
N LEU A 491 2.16 -43.70 -4.51
CA LEU A 491 2.80 -43.33 -5.76
C LEU A 491 1.82 -42.81 -6.81
N SER A 492 0.72 -43.53 -6.99
CA SER A 492 -0.33 -43.20 -7.97
C SER A 492 -1.13 -41.93 -7.62
N ARG A 493 -1.22 -41.56 -6.33
CA ARG A 493 -1.88 -40.32 -5.90
C ARG A 493 -0.96 -39.13 -5.72
N ALA A 494 0.35 -39.36 -5.54
CA ALA A 494 1.31 -38.27 -5.40
C ALA A 494 1.63 -37.54 -6.71
N GLU A 495 1.40 -38.19 -7.85
CA GLU A 495 1.76 -37.67 -9.19
C GLU A 495 3.21 -37.13 -9.26
N GLY A 496 4.12 -37.70 -8.45
CA GLY A 496 5.52 -37.27 -8.35
C GLY A 496 5.82 -36.05 -7.46
N ASN A 497 4.88 -35.55 -6.66
CA ASN A 497 5.09 -34.39 -5.78
C ASN A 497 5.71 -34.81 -4.42
N PRO A 498 6.97 -34.44 -4.09
CA PRO A 498 7.65 -34.95 -2.88
C PRO A 498 7.03 -34.48 -1.57
N PHE A 499 6.64 -33.20 -1.46
CA PHE A 499 5.99 -32.68 -0.25
C PHE A 499 4.61 -33.30 -0.03
N TYR A 500 3.91 -33.67 -1.09
CA TYR A 500 2.70 -34.48 -0.97
C TYR A 500 3.04 -35.90 -0.46
N VAL A 501 4.09 -36.57 -0.96
CA VAL A 501 4.53 -37.88 -0.41
C VAL A 501 4.88 -37.76 1.07
N GLU A 502 5.63 -36.73 1.46
CA GLU A 502 5.99 -36.44 2.85
C GLU A 502 4.76 -36.16 3.72
N GLU A 503 3.79 -35.35 3.27
CA GLU A 503 2.61 -35.00 4.07
C GLU A 503 1.55 -36.11 4.06
N VAL A 504 1.48 -36.95 3.02
CA VAL A 504 0.76 -38.22 3.06
C VAL A 504 1.40 -39.13 4.06
N ILE A 505 2.71 -39.34 4.02
CA ILE A 505 3.43 -40.10 5.04
C ILE A 505 3.20 -39.46 6.42
N ARG A 506 3.11 -38.12 6.56
CA ARG A 506 2.71 -37.40 7.77
C ARG A 506 1.25 -37.68 8.20
N SER A 507 0.34 -37.99 7.26
CA SER A 507 -1.04 -38.42 7.52
C SER A 507 -1.17 -39.94 7.79
N LEU A 508 -0.28 -40.75 7.21
CA LEU A 508 0.07 -42.14 7.60
C LEU A 508 0.85 -42.17 8.92
N ILE A 509 1.16 -40.99 9.47
CA ILE A 509 1.83 -40.74 10.73
C ILE A 509 0.76 -40.33 11.76
N ASP A 510 0.14 -39.16 11.82
CA ASP A 510 -0.58 -38.69 13.03
C ASP A 510 -1.76 -39.54 13.67
N ARG A 511 -2.13 -40.77 13.22
CA ARG A 511 -3.43 -41.43 13.53
C ARG A 511 -3.49 -42.76 14.33
N GLY A 512 -2.40 -43.52 14.58
CA GLY A 512 -2.31 -44.83 15.31
C GLY A 512 -1.89 -46.22 14.66
N ALA A 513 -1.19 -46.34 13.51
CA ALA A 513 -0.86 -47.60 12.77
C ALA A 513 0.56 -47.78 12.17
N MET A 514 1.37 -46.76 11.89
CA MET A 514 2.81 -46.97 11.61
C MET A 514 3.54 -46.71 12.93
N VAL A 515 4.23 -47.68 13.50
CA VAL A 515 4.68 -47.59 14.90
C VAL A 515 6.17 -47.85 14.99
N ARG A 516 6.86 -47.01 15.77
CA ARG A 516 8.28 -47.19 16.03
C ARG A 516 8.48 -48.29 17.06
N ASP A 517 9.38 -49.22 16.78
CA ASP A 517 9.82 -50.20 17.77
C ASP A 517 10.93 -49.59 18.63
N ASP A 518 10.64 -49.35 19.91
CA ASP A 518 11.58 -48.78 20.89
C ASP A 518 12.84 -49.65 21.11
N ALA A 519 12.80 -50.95 20.74
CA ALA A 519 13.94 -51.86 20.91
C ALA A 519 14.89 -51.88 19.69
N THR A 520 14.42 -51.53 18.48
CA THR A 520 15.23 -51.51 17.25
C THR A 520 15.36 -50.14 16.60
N GLY A 521 14.57 -49.16 17.03
CA GLY A 521 14.54 -47.79 16.50
C GLY A 521 13.87 -47.65 15.13
N ARG A 522 13.42 -48.76 14.53
CA ARG A 522 12.81 -48.81 13.18
C ARG A 522 11.30 -48.57 13.21
N TRP A 523 10.77 -48.22 12.05
CA TRP A 523 9.33 -48.17 11.81
C TRP A 523 8.79 -49.56 11.47
N THR A 524 7.55 -49.83 11.87
CA THR A 524 6.84 -51.07 11.56
C THR A 524 5.42 -50.78 11.10
N ALA A 525 4.98 -51.53 10.10
CA ALA A 525 3.62 -51.48 9.59
C ALA A 525 2.71 -52.36 10.45
N THR A 526 1.78 -51.78 11.22
CA THR A 526 0.73 -52.60 11.87
C THR A 526 -0.21 -53.20 10.82
N ARG A 527 -1.06 -54.14 11.25
CA ARG A 527 -2.09 -54.74 10.36
C ARG A 527 -3.09 -53.73 9.78
N GLU A 528 -3.18 -52.53 10.33
CA GLU A 528 -4.00 -51.43 9.80
C GLU A 528 -3.28 -50.62 8.69
N VAL A 529 -2.02 -50.92 8.34
CA VAL A 529 -1.22 -50.12 7.40
C VAL A 529 -1.51 -50.40 5.92
N ALA A 530 -1.75 -51.65 5.51
CA ALA A 530 -2.21 -51.93 4.14
C ALA A 530 -3.48 -51.13 3.76
N THR A 531 -4.23 -50.76 4.79
CA THR A 531 -5.53 -50.13 4.68
C THR A 531 -5.46 -48.60 4.47
N ILE A 532 -4.60 -47.81 5.15
CA ILE A 532 -4.06 -46.48 4.70
C ILE A 532 -4.85 -45.55 3.71
N PRO A 533 -5.71 -44.54 4.04
CA PRO A 533 -6.20 -43.60 3.01
C PRO A 533 -5.12 -42.63 2.54
N ILE A 534 -5.32 -42.12 1.32
CA ILE A 534 -4.38 -41.27 0.60
C ILE A 534 -5.21 -40.32 -0.28
N PRO A 535 -5.08 -38.98 -0.13
CA PRO A 535 -5.95 -37.99 -0.76
C PRO A 535 -5.67 -37.72 -2.23
N ASP A 536 -6.50 -36.90 -2.83
CA ASP A 536 -6.36 -36.56 -4.26
C ASP A 536 -5.77 -35.15 -4.45
N THR A 537 -5.55 -34.38 -3.36
CA THR A 537 -4.92 -33.06 -3.40
C THR A 537 -4.12 -32.75 -2.13
N LEU A 538 -3.04 -31.98 -2.28
CA LEU A 538 -2.23 -31.45 -1.17
C LEU A 538 -3.05 -30.53 -0.23
N GLN A 539 -3.97 -29.74 -0.78
CA GLN A 539 -4.86 -28.88 0.00
C GLN A 539 -5.79 -29.72 0.90
N GLY A 540 -6.19 -30.91 0.45
CA GLY A 540 -6.93 -31.87 1.27
C GLY A 540 -6.15 -32.34 2.50
N VAL A 541 -4.85 -32.66 2.35
CA VAL A 541 -4.00 -33.06 3.50
C VAL A 541 -3.89 -31.93 4.53
N LEU A 542 -3.62 -30.71 4.07
CA LEU A 542 -3.45 -29.55 4.96
C LEU A 542 -4.76 -29.18 5.68
N MET A 543 -5.91 -29.27 5.00
CA MET A 543 -7.23 -29.14 5.64
C MET A 543 -7.47 -30.26 6.65
N ALA A 544 -7.16 -31.51 6.33
CA ALA A 544 -7.33 -32.66 7.22
C ALA A 544 -6.38 -32.67 8.42
N ARG A 545 -5.34 -31.83 8.46
CA ARG A 545 -4.54 -31.53 9.67
C ARG A 545 -5.12 -30.33 10.44
N ILE A 546 -5.53 -29.25 9.76
CA ILE A 546 -6.17 -28.09 10.39
C ILE A 546 -7.50 -28.49 11.10
N ASP A 547 -8.28 -29.41 10.54
CA ASP A 547 -9.52 -29.96 11.13
C ASP A 547 -9.30 -30.87 12.36
N ARG A 548 -8.04 -31.17 12.74
CA ARG A 548 -7.72 -31.90 13.98
C ARG A 548 -7.37 -30.98 15.15
N LEU A 549 -7.12 -29.71 14.87
CA LEU A 549 -6.92 -28.69 15.91
C LEU A 549 -8.22 -28.51 16.70
N GLN A 550 -8.11 -28.15 17.97
CA GLN A 550 -9.25 -27.64 18.75
C GLN A 550 -9.78 -26.36 18.08
N GLU A 551 -11.10 -26.12 18.13
CA GLU A 551 -11.75 -25.06 17.35
C GLU A 551 -11.17 -23.66 17.65
N ASP A 552 -10.95 -23.34 18.92
CA ASP A 552 -10.30 -22.11 19.39
C ASP A 552 -8.87 -21.97 18.78
N THR A 553 -8.08 -23.05 18.82
CA THR A 553 -6.72 -23.12 18.22
C THR A 553 -6.75 -22.97 16.69
N LYS A 554 -7.73 -23.58 16.02
CA LYS A 554 -8.00 -23.47 14.58
C LYS A 554 -8.38 -22.03 14.21
N ARG A 555 -9.20 -21.38 15.03
CA ARG A 555 -9.65 -20.00 14.85
C ARG A 555 -8.50 -18.99 15.07
N VAL A 556 -7.62 -19.21 16.05
CA VAL A 556 -6.36 -18.46 16.21
C VAL A 556 -5.46 -18.57 14.96
N LEU A 557 -5.28 -19.77 14.40
CA LEU A 557 -4.50 -19.98 13.17
C LEU A 557 -5.13 -19.26 11.97
N GLN A 558 -6.46 -19.27 11.87
CA GLN A 558 -7.21 -18.55 10.84
C GLN A 558 -7.11 -17.03 10.99
N MET A 559 -7.22 -16.48 12.21
CA MET A 559 -6.99 -15.05 12.49
C MET A 559 -5.58 -14.61 12.08
N ALA A 560 -4.56 -15.37 12.51
CA ALA A 560 -3.17 -15.11 12.12
C ALA A 560 -2.97 -15.10 10.60
N SER A 561 -3.65 -15.99 9.86
CA SER A 561 -3.56 -16.07 8.40
C SER A 561 -4.07 -14.84 7.64
N VAL A 562 -4.89 -14.01 8.31
CA VAL A 562 -5.44 -12.73 7.81
C VAL A 562 -4.49 -11.56 8.10
N ILE A 563 -3.68 -11.62 9.16
CA ILE A 563 -2.63 -10.63 9.45
C ILE A 563 -1.49 -10.75 8.43
N GLY A 564 -0.95 -11.97 8.24
CA GLY A 564 0.16 -12.18 7.31
C GLY A 564 0.83 -13.56 7.43
N ARG A 565 1.90 -13.74 6.66
CA ARG A 565 2.83 -14.89 6.79
C ARG A 565 3.73 -14.72 8.01
N ILE A 566 4.09 -13.47 8.29
CA ILE A 566 4.68 -12.99 9.54
C ILE A 566 3.63 -12.12 10.24
N PHE A 567 3.49 -12.24 11.56
CA PHE A 567 2.54 -11.47 12.34
C PHE A 567 3.07 -11.15 13.74
N LEU A 568 2.79 -9.92 14.21
CA LEU A 568 3.11 -9.44 15.55
C LEU A 568 2.13 -10.02 16.58
N TYR A 569 2.65 -10.46 17.73
CA TYR A 569 1.80 -10.92 18.84
C TYR A 569 0.79 -9.86 19.28
N ARG A 570 1.15 -8.57 19.36
CA ARG A 570 0.20 -7.52 19.79
C ARG A 570 -1.02 -7.39 18.87
N VAL A 571 -0.83 -7.60 17.57
CA VAL A 571 -1.91 -7.49 16.56
C VAL A 571 -2.80 -8.73 16.62
N LEU A 572 -2.23 -9.92 16.80
CA LEU A 572 -3.03 -11.13 17.01
C LEU A 572 -3.82 -11.08 18.32
N ALA A 573 -3.19 -10.68 19.44
CA ALA A 573 -3.85 -10.52 20.72
C ALA A 573 -5.00 -9.49 20.68
N ALA A 574 -4.84 -8.42 19.89
CA ALA A 574 -5.86 -7.39 19.70
C ALA A 574 -7.09 -7.83 18.88
N ILE A 575 -6.99 -8.90 18.08
CA ILE A 575 -8.13 -9.46 17.32
C ILE A 575 -8.66 -10.77 17.93
N ALA A 576 -7.85 -11.45 18.74
CA ALA A 576 -8.16 -12.67 19.46
C ALA A 576 -8.60 -12.41 20.92
N GLU A 577 -9.13 -11.22 21.24
CA GLU A 577 -9.57 -10.86 22.61
C GLU A 577 -10.67 -11.80 23.17
N GLU A 578 -11.40 -12.52 22.29
CA GLU A 578 -12.36 -13.57 22.67
C GLU A 578 -11.69 -14.92 23.03
N GLU A 579 -10.50 -15.20 22.51
CA GLU A 579 -9.81 -16.50 22.60
C GLU A 579 -9.03 -16.60 23.91
N ARG A 580 -9.58 -17.35 24.87
CA ARG A 580 -8.97 -17.50 26.19
C ARG A 580 -7.72 -18.37 26.10
N ARG A 581 -6.57 -17.80 26.49
CA ARG A 581 -5.24 -18.43 26.54
C ARG A 581 -4.56 -18.57 25.17
N LEU A 582 -4.50 -17.46 24.43
CA LEU A 582 -3.75 -17.32 23.17
C LEU A 582 -2.36 -18.01 23.20
N ASP A 583 -1.61 -17.91 24.29
CA ASP A 583 -0.29 -18.56 24.46
C ASP A 583 -0.34 -20.10 24.38
N GLU A 584 -1.38 -20.73 24.95
CA GLU A 584 -1.58 -22.19 24.86
C GLU A 584 -1.90 -22.60 23.42
N HIS A 585 -2.75 -21.84 22.72
CA HIS A 585 -3.05 -22.08 21.31
C HIS A 585 -1.82 -21.90 20.41
N LEU A 586 -1.02 -20.85 20.62
CA LEU A 586 0.22 -20.62 19.89
C LEU A 586 1.25 -21.73 20.14
N TRP A 587 1.38 -22.20 21.38
CA TRP A 587 2.22 -23.35 21.71
C TRP A 587 1.75 -24.64 21.00
N THR A 588 0.44 -24.91 20.97
CA THR A 588 -0.12 -26.04 20.21
C THR A 588 0.16 -25.91 18.71
N LEU A 589 0.02 -24.72 18.12
CA LEU A 589 0.32 -24.48 16.70
C LEU A 589 1.81 -24.59 16.36
N GLN A 590 2.71 -24.36 17.33
CA GLN A 590 4.14 -24.65 17.21
C GLN A 590 4.40 -26.17 17.29
N HIS A 591 3.73 -26.89 18.21
CA HIS A 591 3.88 -28.34 18.37
C HIS A 591 3.38 -29.11 17.14
N GLU A 592 2.26 -28.67 16.55
CA GLU A 592 1.70 -29.19 15.29
C GLU A 592 2.47 -28.73 14.02
N GLU A 593 3.60 -28.03 14.21
CA GLU A 593 4.46 -27.48 13.15
C GLU A 593 3.78 -26.51 12.16
N MET A 594 2.63 -25.93 12.52
CA MET A 594 1.89 -24.99 11.65
C MET A 594 2.57 -23.62 11.57
N ILE A 595 3.05 -23.14 12.72
CA ILE A 595 3.81 -21.90 12.87
C ILE A 595 5.13 -22.17 13.59
N ARG A 596 6.03 -21.19 13.57
CA ARG A 596 7.18 -21.10 14.47
C ARG A 596 7.32 -19.68 14.99
N GLU A 597 8.01 -19.55 16.10
CA GLU A 597 8.56 -18.25 16.53
C GLU A 597 9.57 -17.76 15.48
N ARG A 598 9.59 -16.46 15.20
CA ARG A 598 10.58 -15.82 14.33
C ARG A 598 11.62 -15.06 15.15
N ALA A 599 11.16 -14.27 16.11
CA ALA A 599 11.98 -13.49 17.03
C ALA A 599 11.16 -13.04 18.27
N ARG A 600 11.74 -12.26 19.19
CA ARG A 600 11.20 -11.96 20.55
C ARG A 600 11.45 -10.55 21.08
N ILE A 601 12.33 -9.76 20.47
CA ILE A 601 12.87 -8.50 20.99
C ILE A 601 13.14 -7.61 19.76
N PRO A 602 12.55 -6.41 19.63
CA PRO A 602 11.75 -5.71 20.64
C PRO A 602 10.34 -6.28 20.84
N GLU A 603 9.86 -7.15 19.96
CA GLU A 603 8.51 -7.71 20.05
C GLU A 603 8.47 -9.20 19.69
N LEU A 604 7.38 -9.88 20.03
CA LEU A 604 7.19 -11.30 19.74
C LEU A 604 6.61 -11.49 18.33
N GLU A 605 7.46 -11.92 17.39
CA GLU A 605 7.07 -12.27 16.02
C GLU A 605 6.84 -13.78 15.84
N TYR A 606 5.78 -14.13 15.11
CA TYR A 606 5.52 -15.48 14.63
C TYR A 606 5.51 -15.54 13.10
N ILE A 607 5.85 -16.72 12.54
CA ILE A 607 5.82 -16.97 11.10
C ILE A 607 5.24 -18.36 10.80
N PHE A 608 4.39 -18.47 9.78
CA PHE A 608 3.90 -19.77 9.27
C PHE A 608 5.06 -20.62 8.74
N LYS A 609 5.13 -21.91 9.11
CA LYS A 609 6.20 -22.82 8.67
C LYS A 609 6.21 -22.99 7.14
N HIS A 610 5.03 -23.02 6.54
CA HIS A 610 4.82 -23.06 5.08
C HIS A 610 3.71 -22.06 4.69
N ASP A 611 3.90 -21.27 3.62
CA ASP A 611 2.87 -20.32 3.16
C ASP A 611 1.61 -21.06 2.66
N LEU A 612 1.74 -22.30 2.21
CA LEU A 612 0.61 -23.18 1.88
C LEU A 612 -0.31 -23.44 3.08
N THR A 613 0.23 -23.54 4.29
CA THR A 613 -0.56 -23.68 5.54
C THR A 613 -1.36 -22.40 5.81
N ARG A 614 -0.76 -21.24 5.56
CA ARG A 614 -1.45 -19.93 5.65
C ARG A 614 -2.53 -19.80 4.57
N GLU A 615 -2.21 -20.14 3.32
CA GLU A 615 -3.17 -20.15 2.21
C GLU A 615 -4.32 -21.12 2.48
N ALA A 616 -4.07 -22.28 3.09
CA ALA A 616 -5.10 -23.24 3.50
C ALA A 616 -6.01 -22.66 4.60
N ALA A 617 -5.45 -22.19 5.72
CA ALA A 617 -6.21 -21.59 6.82
C ALA A 617 -7.04 -20.37 6.36
N TYR A 618 -6.42 -19.44 5.63
CA TYR A 618 -7.11 -18.28 5.05
C TYR A 618 -8.24 -18.69 4.11
N ASN A 619 -8.09 -19.80 3.37
CA ASN A 619 -9.09 -20.24 2.41
C ASN A 619 -10.27 -21.04 2.98
N GLY A 620 -10.15 -21.64 4.17
CA GLY A 620 -11.29 -22.26 4.87
C GLY A 620 -12.34 -21.25 5.34
N LEU A 621 -11.90 -20.07 5.80
CA LEU A 621 -12.76 -19.00 6.33
C LEU A 621 -13.89 -18.59 5.35
N LEU A 622 -15.08 -18.31 5.88
CA LEU A 622 -16.16 -17.68 5.13
C LEU A 622 -15.74 -16.32 4.58
N LYS A 623 -16.43 -15.89 3.51
CA LYS A 623 -16.34 -14.51 3.02
C LYS A 623 -16.88 -13.47 4.03
N LYS A 624 -17.55 -13.91 5.11
CA LYS A 624 -18.00 -13.07 6.23
C LYS A 624 -16.87 -12.92 7.27
N GLU A 625 -16.32 -14.01 7.81
CA GLU A 625 -15.21 -13.93 8.77
C GLU A 625 -13.99 -13.21 8.19
N ARG A 626 -13.57 -13.49 6.95
CA ARG A 626 -12.42 -12.78 6.36
C ARG A 626 -12.61 -11.27 6.37
N ARG A 627 -13.83 -10.77 6.15
CA ARG A 627 -14.13 -9.33 6.23
C ARG A 627 -14.05 -8.82 7.67
N ALA A 628 -14.61 -9.57 8.63
CA ALA A 628 -14.55 -9.24 10.04
C ALA A 628 -13.09 -9.19 10.55
N PHE A 629 -12.30 -10.22 10.26
CA PHE A 629 -10.90 -10.29 10.65
C PHE A 629 -10.06 -9.21 9.94
N HIS A 630 -10.27 -8.93 8.65
CA HIS A 630 -9.57 -7.82 7.98
C HIS A 630 -9.94 -6.46 8.59
N ARG A 631 -11.21 -6.23 8.96
CA ARG A 631 -11.66 -5.04 9.70
C ARG A 631 -10.98 -4.95 11.08
N GLN A 632 -11.05 -6.00 11.87
CA GLN A 632 -10.43 -6.05 13.21
C GLN A 632 -8.92 -5.80 13.16
N VAL A 633 -8.21 -6.28 12.12
CA VAL A 633 -6.79 -5.96 11.93
C VAL A 633 -6.58 -4.48 11.60
N ALA A 634 -7.41 -3.85 10.76
CA ALA A 634 -7.32 -2.41 10.50
C ALA A 634 -7.58 -1.59 11.77
N GLU A 635 -8.65 -1.90 12.50
CA GLU A 635 -9.02 -1.28 13.78
C GLU A 635 -7.92 -1.48 14.83
N ALA A 636 -7.28 -2.66 14.88
CA ALA A 636 -6.15 -2.94 15.75
C ALA A 636 -4.90 -2.13 15.36
N LEU A 637 -4.59 -1.98 14.07
CA LEU A 637 -3.46 -1.16 13.60
C LEU A 637 -3.69 0.32 13.96
N GLU A 638 -4.89 0.85 13.72
CA GLU A 638 -5.27 2.22 14.09
C GLU A 638 -5.21 2.46 15.61
N ARG A 639 -5.64 1.48 16.42
CA ARG A 639 -5.61 1.53 17.89
C ARG A 639 -4.19 1.42 18.48
N LEU A 640 -3.31 0.62 17.87
CA LEU A 640 -1.98 0.28 18.42
C LEU A 640 -0.84 1.14 17.87
N PHE A 641 -1.04 1.82 16.73
CA PHE A 641 -0.03 2.63 16.05
C PHE A 641 -0.54 4.04 15.65
N PRO A 642 -1.24 4.80 16.53
CA PRO A 642 -1.90 6.05 16.16
C PRO A 642 -0.94 7.11 15.58
N GLU A 643 0.31 7.14 16.05
CA GLU A 643 1.34 8.09 15.59
C GLU A 643 1.99 7.68 14.26
N HIS A 644 1.88 6.40 13.85
CA HIS A 644 2.45 5.85 12.61
C HIS A 644 1.39 5.58 11.51
N ILE A 645 0.15 6.05 11.67
CA ILE A 645 -0.92 5.88 10.66
C ILE A 645 -0.47 6.36 9.27
N GLU A 646 0.26 7.47 9.21
CA GLU A 646 0.80 8.03 7.95
C GLU A 646 1.85 7.13 7.28
N GLU A 647 2.56 6.29 8.03
CA GLU A 647 3.49 5.29 7.48
C GLU A 647 2.74 4.06 6.95
N GLN A 648 1.64 3.69 7.60
CA GLN A 648 0.89 2.46 7.36
C GLN A 648 -0.30 2.61 6.38
N LEU A 649 -0.53 3.79 5.78
CA LEU A 649 -1.70 4.08 4.93
C LEU A 649 -2.00 2.99 3.88
N GLY A 650 -0.97 2.46 3.19
CA GLY A 650 -1.13 1.43 2.17
C GLY A 650 -1.56 0.06 2.72
N LEU A 651 -1.15 -0.26 3.96
CA LEU A 651 -1.57 -1.47 4.68
C LEU A 651 -2.99 -1.31 5.20
N LEU A 652 -3.32 -0.18 5.81
CA LEU A 652 -4.68 0.15 6.26
C LEU A 652 -5.67 0.10 5.09
N ALA A 653 -5.31 0.70 3.94
CA ALA A 653 -6.08 0.60 2.71
C ALA A 653 -6.35 -0.87 2.30
N HIS A 654 -5.32 -1.73 2.28
CA HIS A 654 -5.47 -3.15 1.95
C HIS A 654 -6.47 -3.86 2.89
N HIS A 655 -6.37 -3.62 4.20
CA HIS A 655 -7.26 -4.26 5.16
C HIS A 655 -8.71 -3.75 5.05
N TRP A 656 -8.92 -2.44 4.86
CA TRP A 656 -10.27 -1.88 4.66
C TRP A 656 -10.91 -2.31 3.32
N GLU A 657 -10.15 -2.39 2.22
CA GLU A 657 -10.61 -2.99 0.95
C GLU A 657 -11.09 -4.43 1.15
N ARG A 658 -10.30 -5.23 1.89
CA ARG A 658 -10.58 -6.65 2.15
C ARG A 658 -11.73 -6.85 3.14
N ALA A 659 -11.93 -5.92 4.08
CA ALA A 659 -13.12 -5.81 4.91
C ALA A 659 -14.38 -5.50 4.09
N ARG A 660 -14.22 -4.89 2.91
CA ARG A 660 -15.28 -4.20 2.15
C ARG A 660 -15.93 -3.07 2.94
N ASP A 661 -15.08 -2.20 3.47
CA ASP A 661 -15.47 -0.91 4.02
C ASP A 661 -15.11 0.18 3.00
N PRO A 662 -16.02 0.56 2.06
CA PRO A 662 -15.65 1.38 0.92
C PRO A 662 -15.25 2.80 1.34
N ASP A 663 -15.83 3.32 2.43
CA ASP A 663 -15.56 4.67 2.93
C ASP A 663 -14.14 4.75 3.53
N ARG A 664 -13.80 3.85 4.47
CA ARG A 664 -12.45 3.79 5.05
C ARG A 664 -11.40 3.38 4.01
N ALA A 665 -11.71 2.42 3.13
CA ALA A 665 -10.81 2.03 2.05
C ALA A 665 -10.49 3.24 1.16
N THR A 666 -11.51 3.98 0.71
CA THR A 666 -11.32 5.17 -0.13
C THR A 666 -10.54 6.27 0.60
N GLU A 667 -10.80 6.50 1.89
CA GLU A 667 -10.04 7.47 2.69
C GLU A 667 -8.54 7.15 2.70
N TYR A 668 -8.16 5.91 3.05
CA TYR A 668 -6.76 5.50 3.12
C TYR A 668 -6.10 5.39 1.74
N LEU A 669 -6.83 4.95 0.70
CA LEU A 669 -6.34 4.94 -0.68
C LEU A 669 -6.05 6.37 -1.17
N LEU A 670 -6.95 7.33 -0.94
CA LEU A 670 -6.72 8.72 -1.35
C LEU A 670 -5.55 9.36 -0.60
N ARG A 671 -5.44 9.14 0.72
CA ARG A 671 -4.30 9.62 1.53
C ARG A 671 -2.98 8.99 1.08
N ALA A 672 -2.95 7.69 0.80
CA ALA A 672 -1.77 7.01 0.28
C ALA A 672 -1.39 7.52 -1.12
N GLY A 673 -2.37 7.72 -2.01
CA GLY A 673 -2.18 8.30 -3.34
C GLY A 673 -1.67 9.75 -3.30
N ASP A 674 -2.20 10.58 -2.39
CA ASP A 674 -1.71 11.94 -2.16
C ASP A 674 -0.28 11.96 -1.63
N LYS A 675 0.04 11.16 -0.61
CA LYS A 675 1.40 11.02 -0.09
C LYS A 675 2.37 10.54 -1.18
N ALA A 676 1.97 9.57 -2.00
CA ALA A 676 2.75 9.07 -3.13
C ALA A 676 2.95 10.13 -4.24
N ARG A 677 1.88 10.84 -4.64
CA ARG A 677 1.94 11.94 -5.63
C ARG A 677 2.86 13.05 -5.16
N ILE A 678 2.74 13.46 -3.90
CA ILE A 678 3.57 14.50 -3.27
C ILE A 678 5.04 14.05 -3.21
N ALA A 679 5.31 12.78 -2.90
CA ALA A 679 6.65 12.18 -2.97
C ALA A 679 7.15 11.89 -4.40
N TYR A 680 6.33 12.14 -5.43
CA TYR A 680 6.57 11.78 -6.84
C TYR A 680 6.81 10.28 -7.09
N ALA A 681 6.29 9.42 -6.21
CA ALA A 681 6.09 8.00 -6.41
C ALA A 681 4.87 7.79 -7.34
N GLN A 682 5.05 8.14 -8.62
CA GLN A 682 3.92 8.32 -9.55
C GLN A 682 3.17 7.03 -9.88
N GLN A 683 3.84 5.86 -9.90
CA GLN A 683 3.13 4.60 -10.19
C GLN A 683 2.30 4.17 -8.99
N GLU A 684 2.85 4.29 -7.79
CA GLU A 684 2.19 4.04 -6.53
C GLU A 684 0.98 4.97 -6.36
N ALA A 685 1.12 6.25 -6.73
CA ALA A 685 0.03 7.22 -6.77
C ALA A 685 -1.07 6.81 -7.77
N VAL A 686 -0.71 6.43 -8.99
CA VAL A 686 -1.65 5.88 -9.99
C VAL A 686 -2.41 4.68 -9.42
N ASP A 687 -1.71 3.69 -8.88
CA ASP A 687 -2.31 2.45 -8.38
C ASP A 687 -3.31 2.73 -7.24
N PHE A 688 -2.97 3.62 -6.30
CA PHE A 688 -3.87 4.03 -5.23
C PHE A 688 -5.09 4.83 -5.74
N TYR A 689 -4.89 5.77 -6.67
CA TYR A 689 -6.00 6.56 -7.24
C TYR A 689 -6.93 5.72 -8.12
N GLU A 690 -6.42 4.79 -8.93
CA GLU A 690 -7.23 3.90 -9.76
C GLU A 690 -8.07 2.93 -8.90
N ARG A 691 -7.53 2.46 -7.76
CA ARG A 691 -8.30 1.71 -6.75
C ARG A 691 -9.37 2.58 -6.09
N ALA A 692 -9.04 3.79 -5.63
CA ALA A 692 -10.03 4.71 -5.05
C ALA A 692 -11.17 5.07 -6.02
N LEU A 693 -10.83 5.30 -7.30
CA LEU A 693 -11.80 5.56 -8.37
C LEU A 693 -12.80 4.41 -8.56
N SER A 694 -12.42 3.16 -8.29
CA SER A 694 -13.36 2.03 -8.40
C SER A 694 -14.48 2.13 -7.34
N PHE A 695 -14.12 2.32 -6.07
CA PHE A 695 -15.09 2.49 -4.97
C PHE A 695 -15.96 3.73 -5.15
N LEU A 696 -15.35 4.89 -5.47
CA LEU A 696 -16.07 6.14 -5.68
C LEU A 696 -17.10 6.04 -6.82
N LYS A 697 -16.79 5.32 -7.89
CA LYS A 697 -17.73 5.06 -9.00
C LYS A 697 -18.83 4.04 -8.62
N GLU A 698 -18.53 3.03 -7.80
CA GLU A 698 -19.53 2.10 -7.23
C GLU A 698 -20.47 2.76 -6.22
N GLN A 699 -20.00 3.79 -5.50
CA GLN A 699 -20.79 4.59 -4.56
C GLN A 699 -21.58 5.74 -5.22
N GLU A 700 -21.41 5.96 -6.52
CA GLU A 700 -21.89 7.14 -7.27
C GLU A 700 -21.40 8.50 -6.71
N ASP A 701 -20.27 8.51 -5.99
CA ASP A 701 -19.63 9.73 -5.47
C ASP A 701 -18.81 10.43 -6.57
N TYR A 702 -19.53 11.04 -7.50
CA TYR A 702 -18.92 11.57 -8.73
C TYR A 702 -18.08 12.84 -8.54
N ASP A 703 -18.26 13.64 -7.47
CA ASP A 703 -17.35 14.76 -7.17
C ASP A 703 -15.98 14.25 -6.67
N ARG A 704 -15.96 13.34 -5.66
CA ARG A 704 -14.69 12.77 -5.20
C ARG A 704 -14.03 11.92 -6.30
N ALA A 705 -14.81 11.24 -7.15
CA ALA A 705 -14.28 10.58 -8.34
C ALA A 705 -13.62 11.59 -9.31
N ALA A 706 -14.30 12.71 -9.63
CA ALA A 706 -13.76 13.73 -10.53
C ALA A 706 -12.49 14.41 -9.99
N ARG A 707 -12.44 14.71 -8.69
CA ARG A 707 -11.22 15.20 -8.00
C ARG A 707 -10.08 14.19 -8.09
N THR A 708 -10.38 12.91 -7.92
CA THR A 708 -9.37 11.83 -8.02
C THR A 708 -8.86 11.70 -9.46
N CYS A 709 -9.72 11.89 -10.47
CA CYS A 709 -9.32 12.02 -11.86
C CYS A 709 -8.42 13.25 -12.11
N MET A 710 -8.63 14.40 -11.45
CA MET A 710 -7.68 15.52 -11.53
C MET A 710 -6.33 15.22 -10.87
N LYS A 711 -6.32 14.58 -9.69
CA LYS A 711 -5.08 14.15 -9.02
C LYS A 711 -4.26 13.20 -9.90
N LEU A 712 -4.92 12.21 -10.49
CA LEU A 712 -4.35 11.29 -11.48
C LEU A 712 -3.85 12.03 -12.73
N GLY A 713 -4.62 12.99 -13.23
CA GLY A 713 -4.25 13.86 -14.34
C GLY A 713 -2.97 14.64 -14.09
N LEU A 714 -2.83 15.25 -12.91
CA LEU A 714 -1.64 15.98 -12.47
C LEU A 714 -0.43 15.05 -12.24
N THR A 715 -0.65 13.86 -11.70
CA THR A 715 0.39 12.81 -11.57
C THR A 715 0.97 12.45 -12.95
N TYR A 716 0.12 12.26 -13.97
CA TYR A 716 0.59 12.05 -15.34
C TYR A 716 1.20 13.31 -15.98
N HIS A 717 0.69 14.50 -15.68
CA HIS A 717 1.17 15.79 -16.19
C HIS A 717 2.60 16.10 -15.69
N ALA A 718 2.85 15.89 -14.40
CA ALA A 718 4.15 16.04 -13.76
C ALA A 718 5.15 14.94 -14.18
N ALA A 719 4.66 13.82 -14.72
CA ALA A 719 5.45 12.78 -15.38
C ALA A 719 5.59 12.99 -16.91
N PHE A 720 5.13 14.13 -17.44
CA PHE A 720 5.12 14.49 -18.87
C PHE A 720 4.34 13.52 -19.80
N ASP A 721 3.53 12.59 -19.27
CA ASP A 721 2.55 11.81 -20.05
C ASP A 721 1.27 12.62 -20.23
N PHE A 722 1.36 13.68 -21.04
CA PHE A 722 0.23 14.54 -21.38
C PHE A 722 -0.93 13.78 -22.05
N ARG A 723 -0.70 12.58 -22.60
CA ARG A 723 -1.75 11.74 -23.21
C ARG A 723 -2.61 11.06 -22.15
N ARG A 724 -2.00 10.49 -21.10
CA ARG A 724 -2.74 9.96 -19.95
C ARG A 724 -3.33 11.08 -19.09
N ALA A 725 -2.59 12.17 -18.89
CA ALA A 725 -3.07 13.34 -18.17
C ALA A 725 -4.39 13.87 -18.79
N ARG A 726 -4.39 14.07 -20.12
CA ARG A 726 -5.60 14.47 -20.84
C ARG A 726 -6.76 13.49 -20.63
N ARG A 727 -6.55 12.18 -20.73
CA ARG A 727 -7.63 11.18 -20.52
C ARG A 727 -8.24 11.27 -19.13
N ALA A 728 -7.41 11.43 -18.09
CA ALA A 728 -7.88 11.59 -16.72
C ALA A 728 -8.64 12.92 -16.54
N HIS A 729 -8.17 14.03 -17.15
CA HIS A 729 -8.90 15.29 -17.16
C HIS A 729 -10.26 15.16 -17.88
N ASP A 730 -10.29 14.62 -19.10
CA ASP A 730 -11.51 14.40 -19.91
C ASP A 730 -12.54 13.52 -19.18
N GLU A 731 -12.08 12.51 -18.41
CA GLU A 731 -12.94 11.70 -17.54
C GLU A 731 -13.48 12.50 -16.34
N GLY A 732 -12.63 13.26 -15.64
CA GLY A 732 -13.04 14.08 -14.50
C GLY A 732 -14.05 15.17 -14.88
N PHE A 733 -13.86 15.86 -16.02
CA PHE A 733 -14.85 16.80 -16.58
C PHE A 733 -16.18 16.11 -16.94
N THR A 734 -16.17 14.81 -17.17
CA THR A 734 -17.38 14.00 -17.44
C THR A 734 -18.06 13.53 -16.16
N LEU A 735 -17.29 13.20 -15.13
CA LEU A 735 -17.80 12.85 -13.79
C LEU A 735 -18.42 14.06 -13.10
N TRP A 736 -17.81 15.25 -13.14
CA TRP A 736 -18.40 16.46 -12.57
C TRP A 736 -19.72 16.87 -13.22
N ARG A 737 -19.89 16.64 -14.54
CA ARG A 737 -21.18 16.87 -15.19
C ARG A 737 -22.27 15.96 -14.63
N ARG A 738 -21.96 14.69 -14.35
CA ARG A 738 -22.89 13.77 -13.67
C ARG A 738 -23.15 14.15 -12.21
N ALA A 739 -22.14 14.64 -11.48
CA ALA A 739 -22.33 15.15 -10.12
C ALA A 739 -23.33 16.32 -10.11
N ALA A 740 -23.19 17.26 -11.04
CA ALA A 740 -24.12 18.38 -11.22
C ALA A 740 -25.52 17.96 -11.73
N GLU A 741 -25.64 16.81 -12.41
CA GLU A 741 -26.93 16.19 -12.76
C GLU A 741 -27.58 15.46 -11.56
N GLN A 742 -26.79 15.01 -10.58
CA GLN A 742 -27.25 14.26 -9.41
C GLN A 742 -27.56 15.11 -8.19
N GLU A 743 -26.88 16.25 -7.98
CA GLU A 743 -27.15 17.11 -6.82
C GLU A 743 -28.53 17.79 -6.92
N PRO A 744 -29.53 17.45 -6.07
CA PRO A 744 -30.63 18.38 -5.83
C PRO A 744 -30.03 19.63 -5.17
N SER A 745 -30.62 20.81 -5.41
CA SER A 745 -30.14 22.08 -4.85
C SER A 745 -30.16 22.06 -3.32
N ARG A 746 -29.05 21.62 -2.70
CA ARG A 746 -28.83 21.53 -1.26
C ARG A 746 -28.51 22.92 -0.71
N THR A 747 -29.52 23.79 -0.69
CA THR A 747 -29.45 25.10 -0.05
C THR A 747 -29.12 24.91 1.42
N GLN A 748 -27.83 25.02 1.77
CA GLN A 748 -27.40 24.94 3.17
C GLN A 748 -28.08 26.06 3.95
N THR A 749 -28.47 25.80 5.20
CA THR A 749 -28.99 26.87 6.05
C THR A 749 -27.84 27.85 6.31
N PRO A 750 -27.99 29.16 6.01
CA PRO A 750 -26.93 30.15 6.22
C PRO A 750 -26.34 30.10 7.63
N ALA A 751 -25.04 30.37 7.73
CA ALA A 751 -24.35 30.43 9.01
C ALA A 751 -25.08 31.39 9.99
N PRO A 752 -25.15 31.06 11.30
CA PRO A 752 -25.90 31.84 12.30
C PRO A 752 -25.37 33.28 12.45
N HIS A 753 -24.11 33.52 12.08
CA HIS A 753 -23.46 34.83 12.01
C HIS A 753 -22.38 34.81 10.92
N ALA A 754 -21.68 35.93 10.74
CA ALA A 754 -20.47 35.99 9.90
C ALA A 754 -19.37 35.08 10.45
N LEU A 755 -18.52 34.51 9.59
CA LEU A 755 -17.27 33.88 10.01
C LEU A 755 -16.32 34.96 10.53
N ARG A 756 -16.02 34.96 11.83
CA ARG A 756 -15.17 35.95 12.49
C ARG A 756 -13.78 35.37 12.68
N MET A 757 -12.78 35.99 12.07
CA MET A 757 -11.40 35.52 12.10
C MET A 757 -10.46 36.62 12.59
N SER A 758 -9.58 36.26 13.51
CA SER A 758 -8.40 37.06 13.84
C SER A 758 -7.23 36.57 12.98
N VAL A 759 -6.61 37.47 12.22
CA VAL A 759 -5.50 37.14 11.29
C VAL A 759 -4.33 38.10 11.52
N PHE A 760 -3.11 37.58 11.45
CA PHE A 760 -1.89 38.37 11.57
C PHE A 760 -1.50 39.08 10.27
N GLU A 761 -0.61 40.08 10.39
CA GLU A 761 0.02 40.86 9.33
C GLU A 761 -0.90 41.81 8.51
N PRO A 762 -0.34 42.94 8.00
CA PRO A 762 -1.10 43.91 7.22
C PRO A 762 -1.17 43.52 5.73
N LEU A 763 -2.40 43.28 5.23
CA LEU A 763 -2.65 43.06 3.80
C LEU A 763 -2.17 44.24 2.93
N SER A 764 -1.41 43.97 1.87
CA SER A 764 -0.69 45.00 1.08
C SER A 764 -1.58 45.71 0.05
N ALA A 765 -1.94 45.05 -1.05
CA ALA A 765 -2.69 45.62 -2.17
C ALA A 765 -3.60 44.58 -2.83
N LEU A 766 -4.89 44.89 -3.02
CA LEU A 766 -5.85 43.97 -3.67
C LEU A 766 -5.76 44.00 -5.21
N ASP A 767 -4.57 44.24 -5.75
CA ASP A 767 -4.28 44.11 -7.19
C ASP A 767 -3.49 42.81 -7.40
N PRO A 768 -4.02 41.81 -8.14
CA PRO A 768 -3.32 40.55 -8.35
C PRO A 768 -1.95 40.65 -9.05
N ALA A 769 -1.64 41.79 -9.70
CA ALA A 769 -0.33 42.06 -10.27
C ALA A 769 0.67 42.68 -9.27
N ILE A 770 0.23 43.14 -8.09
CA ILE A 770 1.06 43.87 -7.12
C ILE A 770 1.20 43.12 -5.78
N ALA A 771 0.21 42.33 -5.37
CA ALA A 771 0.25 41.56 -4.12
C ALA A 771 1.41 40.55 -4.09
N THR A 772 2.17 40.52 -2.99
CA THR A 772 3.26 39.55 -2.77
C THR A 772 3.22 38.84 -1.41
N ASP A 773 2.32 39.22 -0.50
CA ASP A 773 2.21 38.58 0.82
C ASP A 773 1.17 37.43 0.83
N PRO A 774 1.44 36.31 1.53
CA PRO A 774 0.56 35.12 1.50
C PRO A 774 -0.87 35.37 2.00
N ALA A 775 -1.04 36.31 2.93
CA ALA A 775 -2.35 36.69 3.46
C ALA A 775 -3.20 37.39 2.38
N THR A 776 -2.65 38.38 1.67
CA THR A 776 -3.33 39.08 0.57
C THR A 776 -3.59 38.14 -0.60
N ILE A 777 -2.65 37.25 -0.95
CA ILE A 777 -2.86 36.21 -1.97
C ILE A 777 -4.04 35.30 -1.57
N SER A 778 -4.11 34.90 -0.30
CA SER A 778 -5.22 34.07 0.22
C SER A 778 -6.58 34.78 0.22
N VAL A 779 -6.60 36.11 0.40
CA VAL A 779 -7.81 36.96 0.27
C VAL A 779 -8.20 37.18 -1.19
N LEU A 780 -7.23 37.38 -2.08
CA LEU A 780 -7.45 37.50 -3.52
C LEU A 780 -8.07 36.23 -4.11
N ALA A 781 -7.73 35.05 -3.59
CA ALA A 781 -8.38 33.77 -3.92
C ALA A 781 -9.84 33.63 -3.47
N GLN A 782 -10.37 34.59 -2.70
CA GLN A 782 -11.80 34.66 -2.33
C GLN A 782 -12.52 35.75 -3.14
N LEU A 783 -11.83 36.86 -3.42
CA LEU A 783 -12.35 37.98 -4.22
C LEU A 783 -12.42 37.65 -5.70
N PHE A 784 -11.41 36.97 -6.25
CA PHE A 784 -11.24 36.69 -7.67
C PHE A 784 -11.16 35.19 -7.95
N SER A 785 -11.54 34.80 -9.16
CA SER A 785 -11.51 33.43 -9.66
C SER A 785 -10.68 33.31 -10.94
N GLY A 786 -9.88 32.25 -11.02
CA GLY A 786 -8.95 31.98 -12.12
C GLY A 786 -9.50 31.03 -13.20
N LEU A 787 -8.63 30.60 -14.13
CA LEU A 787 -8.97 29.51 -15.06
C LEU A 787 -9.28 28.21 -14.29
N VAL A 788 -8.47 27.95 -13.28
CA VAL A 788 -8.49 26.80 -12.40
C VAL A 788 -8.32 27.26 -10.95
N ASP A 789 -8.72 26.42 -10.01
CA ASP A 789 -8.52 26.62 -8.58
C ASP A 789 -7.74 25.42 -7.99
N TRP A 790 -7.32 25.51 -6.73
CA TRP A 790 -6.79 24.37 -5.97
C TRP A 790 -7.80 23.90 -4.93
N GLY A 791 -7.99 22.59 -4.82
CA GLY A 791 -8.67 21.97 -3.68
C GLY A 791 -7.75 21.82 -2.46
N PRO A 792 -8.32 21.53 -1.27
CA PRO A 792 -7.55 21.33 -0.04
C PRO A 792 -6.51 20.21 -0.11
N GLY A 793 -6.72 19.20 -0.98
CA GLY A 793 -5.75 18.12 -1.23
C GLY A 793 -4.61 18.51 -2.17
N MET A 794 -4.45 19.80 -2.49
CA MET A 794 -3.53 20.30 -3.52
C MET A 794 -3.77 19.63 -4.88
N GLU A 795 -5.04 19.38 -5.23
CA GLU A 795 -5.45 19.06 -6.59
C GLU A 795 -5.88 20.33 -7.35
N VAL A 796 -5.46 20.48 -8.61
CA VAL A 796 -5.96 21.53 -9.51
C VAL A 796 -7.34 21.13 -10.04
N VAL A 797 -8.31 22.03 -9.95
CA VAL A 797 -9.71 21.80 -10.39
C VAL A 797 -10.18 22.88 -11.37
N PRO A 798 -11.15 22.58 -12.26
CA PRO A 798 -11.88 23.58 -13.02
C PRO A 798 -12.45 24.71 -12.16
N ASP A 799 -12.39 25.94 -12.66
CA ASP A 799 -13.14 27.08 -12.12
C ASP A 799 -13.85 27.82 -13.26
N ILE A 800 -13.21 28.85 -13.86
CA ILE A 800 -13.76 29.53 -15.04
C ILE A 800 -13.54 28.72 -16.32
N ALA A 801 -12.45 27.96 -16.42
CA ALA A 801 -12.25 26.98 -17.49
C ALA A 801 -12.98 25.67 -17.15
N GLN A 802 -14.08 25.40 -17.85
CA GLN A 802 -14.86 24.15 -17.69
C GLN A 802 -14.10 22.91 -18.19
N SER A 803 -13.14 23.09 -19.09
CA SER A 803 -12.22 22.06 -19.56
C SER A 803 -10.97 22.70 -20.18
N TRP A 804 -9.91 21.91 -20.31
CA TRP A 804 -8.69 22.30 -21.02
C TRP A 804 -8.08 21.14 -21.79
N GLU A 805 -7.50 21.45 -22.95
CA GLU A 805 -6.65 20.54 -23.71
C GLU A 805 -5.17 20.89 -23.52
N VAL A 806 -4.34 19.88 -23.25
CA VAL A 806 -2.87 20.00 -23.28
C VAL A 806 -2.35 19.22 -24.48
N VAL A 807 -1.72 19.91 -25.43
CA VAL A 807 -1.27 19.35 -26.71
C VAL A 807 0.17 19.78 -27.04
N ALA A 808 0.65 19.44 -28.24
CA ALA A 808 2.02 19.71 -28.69
C ALA A 808 3.14 19.25 -27.72
N GLY A 809 2.89 18.17 -26.97
CA GLY A 809 3.83 17.63 -25.98
C GLY A 809 4.00 18.50 -24.74
N GLY A 810 2.94 19.19 -24.29
CA GLY A 810 2.96 20.03 -23.08
C GLY A 810 3.28 21.50 -23.32
N ARG A 811 3.39 21.92 -24.59
CA ARG A 811 3.74 23.30 -24.99
C ARG A 811 2.53 24.18 -25.33
N ASN A 812 1.39 23.60 -25.69
CA ASN A 812 0.20 24.38 -26.04
C ASN A 812 -0.99 23.93 -25.18
N TYR A 813 -1.64 24.92 -24.57
CA TYR A 813 -2.82 24.75 -23.73
C TYR A 813 -3.98 25.51 -24.36
N THR A 814 -5.14 24.88 -24.47
CA THR A 814 -6.39 25.54 -24.87
C THR A 814 -7.39 25.39 -23.74
N PHE A 815 -7.82 26.50 -23.17
CA PHE A 815 -8.81 26.56 -22.09
C PHE A 815 -10.16 26.97 -22.67
N HIS A 816 -11.19 26.16 -22.39
CA HIS A 816 -12.57 26.48 -22.73
C HIS A 816 -13.25 27.01 -21.48
N LEU A 817 -13.61 28.29 -21.53
CA LEU A 817 -14.27 29.01 -20.45
C LEU A 817 -15.78 28.77 -20.48
N ARG A 818 -16.42 28.90 -19.32
CA ARG A 818 -17.89 28.94 -19.23
C ARG A 818 -18.41 30.30 -19.76
N ASP A 819 -19.61 30.31 -20.34
CA ASP A 819 -20.26 31.53 -20.84
C ASP A 819 -21.16 32.22 -19.80
N ASP A 820 -21.32 31.63 -18.61
CA ASP A 820 -22.17 32.11 -17.50
C ASP A 820 -21.44 33.03 -16.51
N VAL A 821 -20.11 33.00 -16.42
CA VAL A 821 -19.32 33.76 -15.43
C VAL A 821 -19.50 35.26 -15.57
N ARG A 822 -19.78 35.96 -14.46
CA ARG A 822 -19.95 37.42 -14.42
C ARG A 822 -19.01 38.08 -13.42
N TRP A 823 -18.51 39.25 -13.81
CA TRP A 823 -18.01 40.26 -12.89
C TRP A 823 -19.13 40.71 -11.94
N ALA A 824 -18.77 41.23 -10.76
CA ALA A 824 -19.73 41.71 -9.77
C ALA A 824 -20.65 42.83 -10.30
N ASP A 825 -20.23 43.60 -11.30
CA ASP A 825 -21.05 44.62 -11.98
C ASP A 825 -22.05 44.04 -13.01
N GLY A 826 -22.00 42.73 -13.27
CA GLY A 826 -22.88 42.00 -14.18
C GLY A 826 -22.33 41.81 -15.60
N ARG A 827 -21.12 42.30 -15.93
CA ARG A 827 -20.48 42.03 -17.23
C ARG A 827 -19.99 40.58 -17.33
N PRO A 828 -19.94 39.96 -18.53
CA PRO A 828 -19.27 38.68 -18.71
C PRO A 828 -17.77 38.79 -18.40
N VAL A 829 -17.21 37.74 -17.79
CA VAL A 829 -15.76 37.50 -17.79
C VAL A 829 -15.41 36.77 -19.08
N THR A 830 -14.29 37.13 -19.72
CA THR A 830 -13.91 36.61 -21.04
C THR A 830 -12.43 36.24 -21.12
N ALA A 831 -12.05 35.45 -22.13
CA ALA A 831 -10.64 35.17 -22.42
C ALA A 831 -9.80 36.45 -22.66
N ALA A 832 -10.43 37.53 -23.14
CA ALA A 832 -9.77 38.81 -23.33
C ALA A 832 -9.41 39.53 -22.01
N ASP A 833 -10.09 39.21 -20.90
CA ASP A 833 -9.75 39.72 -19.57
C ASP A 833 -8.51 39.02 -19.00
N PHE A 834 -8.35 37.72 -19.26
CA PHE A 834 -7.12 36.96 -18.95
C PHE A 834 -5.94 37.44 -19.79
N GLU A 835 -6.11 37.57 -21.11
CA GLU A 835 -5.05 38.10 -21.99
C GLU A 835 -4.62 39.51 -21.55
N TYR A 836 -5.58 40.37 -21.20
CA TYR A 836 -5.29 41.70 -20.65
C TYR A 836 -4.53 41.62 -19.32
N ALA A 837 -5.00 40.80 -18.37
CA ALA A 837 -4.40 40.67 -17.05
C ALA A 837 -2.93 40.22 -17.12
N TRP A 838 -2.65 39.16 -17.86
CA TRP A 838 -1.30 38.58 -17.96
C TRP A 838 -0.36 39.51 -18.73
N LYS A 839 -0.82 40.10 -19.84
CA LYS A 839 -0.04 41.10 -20.58
C LYS A 839 0.11 42.43 -19.82
N ARG A 840 -0.72 42.73 -18.82
CA ARG A 840 -0.53 43.84 -17.87
C ARG A 840 0.49 43.48 -16.79
N LEU A 841 0.40 42.30 -16.20
CA LEU A 841 1.33 41.84 -15.16
C LEU A 841 2.77 41.77 -15.68
N LEU A 842 2.95 41.30 -16.91
CA LEU A 842 4.24 41.30 -17.62
C LEU A 842 4.69 42.68 -18.14
N ASP A 843 3.84 43.71 -18.10
CA ASP A 843 4.20 45.05 -18.56
C ASP A 843 5.19 45.71 -17.59
N PRO A 844 6.39 46.16 -18.03
CA PRO A 844 7.36 46.81 -17.15
C PRO A 844 6.77 48.05 -16.44
N ALA A 845 5.81 48.74 -17.07
CA ALA A 845 5.14 49.90 -16.49
C ALA A 845 4.19 49.57 -15.32
N THR A 846 3.85 48.28 -15.11
CA THR A 846 3.05 47.83 -13.95
C THR A 846 3.92 47.62 -12.71
N GLY A 847 5.24 47.46 -12.84
CA GLY A 847 6.15 47.26 -11.71
C GLY A 847 5.93 45.94 -10.94
N SER A 848 5.33 44.93 -11.57
CA SER A 848 4.99 43.66 -10.91
C SER A 848 6.23 42.88 -10.47
N ARG A 849 6.33 42.60 -9.17
CA ARG A 849 7.32 41.65 -8.61
C ARG A 849 7.04 40.20 -9.04
N ASN A 850 5.81 39.89 -9.45
CA ASN A 850 5.35 38.54 -9.79
C ASN A 850 5.55 38.17 -11.27
N ALA A 851 6.13 39.06 -12.09
CA ALA A 851 6.29 38.85 -13.54
C ALA A 851 7.07 37.57 -13.90
N SER A 852 8.02 37.18 -13.04
CA SER A 852 8.83 35.95 -13.15
C SER A 852 8.02 34.65 -13.11
N LEU A 853 6.79 34.67 -12.59
CA LEU A 853 5.88 33.51 -12.58
C LEU A 853 5.33 33.21 -13.99
N LEU A 854 5.14 34.23 -14.83
CA LEU A 854 4.60 34.03 -16.19
C LEU A 854 5.70 33.84 -17.26
N TYR A 855 6.97 33.69 -16.87
CA TYR A 855 8.10 33.55 -17.81
C TYR A 855 8.14 32.23 -18.60
N ASP A 856 7.40 31.20 -18.18
CA ASP A 856 7.24 29.96 -18.96
C ASP A 856 6.35 30.16 -20.20
N ILE A 857 5.52 31.21 -20.22
CA ILE A 857 4.74 31.61 -21.40
C ILE A 857 5.70 32.17 -22.46
N LYS A 858 5.53 31.70 -23.70
CA LYS A 858 6.41 32.05 -24.81
C LYS A 858 6.59 33.57 -24.95
N GLY A 859 7.83 34.02 -25.07
CA GLY A 859 8.17 35.44 -25.23
C GLY A 859 7.88 36.36 -24.03
N ALA A 860 7.29 35.86 -22.93
CA ALA A 860 6.89 36.68 -21.77
C ALA A 860 8.10 37.33 -21.07
N ALA A 861 9.17 36.57 -20.84
CA ALA A 861 10.40 37.07 -20.23
C ALA A 861 11.05 38.17 -21.09
N ALA A 862 11.10 37.99 -22.42
CA ALA A 862 11.67 38.98 -23.33
C ALA A 862 10.86 40.29 -23.37
N PHE A 863 9.54 40.21 -23.26
CA PHE A 863 8.68 41.39 -23.16
C PHE A 863 8.88 42.14 -21.83
N HIS A 864 8.88 41.44 -20.69
CA HIS A 864 9.10 42.08 -19.39
C HIS A 864 10.52 42.64 -19.20
N GLN A 865 11.53 41.98 -19.77
CA GLN A 865 12.91 42.46 -19.73
C GLN A 865 13.21 43.56 -20.77
N GLY A 866 12.19 44.04 -21.51
CA GLY A 866 12.34 45.10 -22.52
C GLY A 866 13.14 44.70 -23.76
N GLN A 867 13.43 43.40 -23.93
CA GLN A 867 14.13 42.85 -25.11
C GLN A 867 13.21 42.77 -26.34
N SER A 868 11.90 42.65 -26.11
CA SER A 868 10.85 42.94 -27.08
C SER A 868 9.87 43.96 -26.51
N HIS A 869 9.25 44.75 -27.39
CA HIS A 869 8.15 45.65 -27.05
C HIS A 869 6.81 45.19 -27.67
N ASN A 870 6.81 44.05 -28.36
CA ASN A 870 5.65 43.54 -29.08
C ASN A 870 4.75 42.67 -28.19
N ARG A 871 3.63 43.24 -27.72
CA ARG A 871 2.61 42.52 -26.93
C ARG A 871 1.96 41.32 -27.64
N GLN A 872 2.20 41.13 -28.94
CA GLN A 872 1.73 39.97 -29.71
C GLN A 872 2.72 38.80 -29.75
N GLU A 873 3.96 38.99 -29.27
CA GLU A 873 4.93 37.88 -29.11
C GLU A 873 4.73 37.12 -27.79
N VAL A 874 4.07 37.74 -26.80
CA VAL A 874 3.68 37.06 -25.55
C VAL A 874 2.58 36.04 -25.85
N GLY A 875 2.89 34.76 -25.62
CA GLY A 875 2.11 33.58 -26.00
C GLY A 875 0.79 33.35 -25.25
N VAL A 876 0.05 34.40 -24.88
CA VAL A 876 -1.33 34.30 -24.40
C VAL A 876 -2.26 35.07 -25.34
N ARG A 877 -3.37 34.45 -25.75
CA ARG A 877 -4.28 35.00 -26.75
C ARG A 877 -5.72 34.50 -26.59
N ALA A 878 -6.68 35.42 -26.59
CA ALA A 878 -8.08 35.09 -26.76
C ALA A 878 -8.37 34.74 -28.23
N LEU A 879 -8.91 33.55 -28.50
CA LEU A 879 -9.42 33.18 -29.82
C LEU A 879 -10.83 33.75 -30.06
N ASP A 880 -11.64 33.73 -29.01
CA ASP A 880 -13.00 34.25 -28.94
C ASP A 880 -13.31 34.63 -27.47
N ALA A 881 -14.57 34.87 -27.11
CA ALA A 881 -14.94 35.26 -25.75
C ALA A 881 -14.69 34.16 -24.69
N CYS A 882 -14.76 32.89 -25.09
CA CYS A 882 -14.73 31.71 -24.22
C CYS A 882 -13.57 30.75 -24.54
N THR A 883 -12.67 31.06 -25.48
CA THR A 883 -11.48 30.23 -25.75
C THR A 883 -10.19 31.03 -25.55
N LEU A 884 -9.40 30.63 -24.54
CA LEU A 884 -8.05 31.16 -24.29
C LEU A 884 -7.00 30.13 -24.75
N VAL A 885 -6.02 30.56 -25.53
CA VAL A 885 -4.87 29.71 -25.90
C VAL A 885 -3.60 30.27 -25.25
N VAL A 886 -2.78 29.36 -24.72
CA VAL A 886 -1.46 29.65 -24.17
C VAL A 886 -0.41 28.77 -24.84
N ASP A 887 0.62 29.41 -25.38
CA ASP A 887 1.81 28.79 -25.93
C ASP A 887 2.98 29.00 -24.95
N LEU A 888 3.61 27.91 -24.49
CA LEU A 888 4.78 27.93 -23.63
C LEU A 888 6.08 27.86 -24.45
N GLU A 889 7.17 28.37 -23.87
CA GLU A 889 8.50 28.28 -24.48
C GLU A 889 9.02 26.84 -24.46
N GLU A 890 8.74 26.08 -23.39
CA GLU A 890 9.11 24.68 -23.15
C GLU A 890 7.96 23.94 -22.45
N PRO A 891 7.94 22.58 -22.38
CA PRO A 891 6.90 21.86 -21.66
C PRO A 891 7.08 22.02 -20.14
N THR A 892 6.13 22.67 -19.46
CA THR A 892 6.25 22.96 -18.02
C THR A 892 5.28 22.11 -17.20
N GLY A 893 5.79 21.06 -16.55
CA GLY A 893 4.98 20.07 -15.82
C GLY A 893 4.14 20.63 -14.67
N TYR A 894 4.55 21.76 -14.07
CA TYR A 894 3.84 22.46 -12.99
C TYR A 894 2.90 23.58 -13.46
N PHE A 895 2.76 23.84 -14.78
CA PHE A 895 2.04 25.01 -15.29
C PHE A 895 0.58 25.11 -14.81
N LEU A 896 -0.14 23.98 -14.72
CA LEU A 896 -1.52 23.96 -14.22
C LEU A 896 -1.63 24.36 -12.73
N TYR A 897 -0.59 24.19 -11.91
CA TYR A 897 -0.60 24.73 -10.55
C TYR A 897 -0.51 26.26 -10.58
N LEU A 898 0.43 26.81 -11.35
CA LEU A 898 0.70 28.25 -11.44
C LEU A 898 -0.55 29.06 -11.85
N LEU A 899 -1.42 28.47 -12.67
CA LEU A 899 -2.69 29.09 -13.12
C LEU A 899 -3.77 29.27 -12.03
N ALA A 900 -3.62 28.66 -10.85
CA ALA A 900 -4.48 28.90 -9.69
C ALA A 900 -3.89 29.92 -8.70
N HIS A 901 -2.65 30.39 -8.91
CA HIS A 901 -2.08 31.51 -8.15
C HIS A 901 -2.72 32.83 -8.61
N SER A 902 -2.89 33.80 -7.70
CA SER A 902 -3.64 35.03 -8.01
C SER A 902 -3.04 35.85 -9.14
N ALA A 903 -1.72 35.75 -9.37
CA ALA A 903 -1.05 36.37 -10.52
C ALA A 903 -1.62 35.93 -11.89
N ALA A 904 -2.23 34.74 -11.98
CA ALA A 904 -2.84 34.22 -13.21
C ALA A 904 -4.34 34.53 -13.35
N TYR A 905 -4.94 35.28 -12.42
CA TYR A 905 -6.37 35.61 -12.45
C TYR A 905 -6.69 36.75 -13.43
N PRO A 906 -7.93 36.85 -13.93
CA PRO A 906 -8.35 37.98 -14.75
C PRO A 906 -8.53 39.22 -13.85
N VAL A 907 -8.42 40.42 -14.43
CA VAL A 907 -8.77 41.69 -13.77
C VAL A 907 -9.79 42.46 -14.61
N PRO A 908 -10.72 43.21 -13.99
CA PRO A 908 -11.80 43.89 -14.70
C PRO A 908 -11.25 45.06 -15.52
N ARG A 909 -10.86 44.79 -16.77
CA ARG A 909 -10.18 45.75 -17.65
C ARG A 909 -10.86 47.12 -17.69
N HIS A 910 -12.19 47.16 -17.76
CA HIS A 910 -12.96 48.40 -17.77
C HIS A 910 -12.82 49.23 -16.50
N VAL A 911 -12.66 48.61 -15.33
CA VAL A 911 -12.46 49.31 -14.05
C VAL A 911 -11.01 49.79 -13.93
N VAL A 912 -10.03 48.92 -14.21
CA VAL A 912 -8.61 49.27 -14.21
C VAL A 912 -8.33 50.46 -15.13
N GLN A 913 -8.90 50.46 -16.35
CA GLN A 913 -8.76 51.57 -17.30
C GLN A 913 -9.57 52.84 -16.94
N THR A 914 -10.54 52.77 -16.01
CA THR A 914 -11.34 53.93 -15.58
C THR A 914 -10.75 54.61 -14.34
N TYR A 915 -10.28 53.83 -13.38
CA TYR A 915 -9.89 54.32 -12.04
C TYR A 915 -8.38 54.31 -11.78
N GLY A 916 -7.56 53.73 -12.68
CA GLY A 916 -6.11 53.61 -12.48
C GLY A 916 -5.80 52.84 -11.18
N GLU A 917 -4.82 53.31 -10.41
CA GLU A 917 -4.42 52.70 -9.12
C GLU A 917 -5.58 52.58 -8.11
N ALA A 918 -6.57 53.48 -8.16
CA ALA A 918 -7.72 53.47 -7.26
C ALA A 918 -8.74 52.35 -7.54
N TRP A 919 -8.53 51.53 -8.58
CA TRP A 919 -9.45 50.43 -8.95
C TRP A 919 -9.63 49.38 -7.85
N THR A 920 -8.68 49.25 -6.92
CA THR A 920 -8.72 48.29 -5.80
C THR A 920 -9.39 48.82 -4.52
N THR A 921 -9.83 50.08 -4.52
CA THR A 921 -10.56 50.66 -3.39
C THR A 921 -11.93 50.00 -3.22
N ALA A 922 -12.45 49.94 -1.99
CA ALA A 922 -13.74 49.31 -1.70
C ALA A 922 -14.96 49.98 -2.38
N GLU A 923 -14.80 51.18 -2.95
CA GLU A 923 -15.82 51.85 -3.77
C GLU A 923 -15.78 51.45 -5.25
N HIS A 924 -14.61 51.00 -5.76
CA HIS A 924 -14.37 50.80 -7.19
C HIS A 924 -14.07 49.35 -7.57
N ILE A 925 -13.65 48.51 -6.62
CA ILE A 925 -13.26 47.12 -6.91
C ILE A 925 -14.44 46.29 -7.41
N VAL A 926 -14.22 45.67 -8.57
CA VAL A 926 -15.13 44.70 -9.17
C VAL A 926 -14.38 43.38 -9.28
N SER A 927 -14.99 42.30 -8.80
CA SER A 927 -14.35 40.99 -8.73
C SER A 927 -15.29 39.88 -9.20
N ASN A 928 -14.80 38.64 -9.28
CA ASN A 928 -15.52 37.51 -9.90
C ASN A 928 -15.50 36.20 -9.07
N GLY A 929 -14.82 36.19 -7.92
CA GLY A 929 -14.75 35.04 -7.02
C GLY A 929 -15.97 34.88 -6.12
N ALA A 930 -15.85 34.01 -5.11
CA ALA A 930 -16.94 33.63 -4.22
C ALA A 930 -17.40 34.75 -3.25
N PHE A 931 -16.54 35.73 -2.95
CA PHE A 931 -16.82 36.84 -2.05
C PHE A 931 -16.56 38.21 -2.70
N LEU A 932 -17.27 39.22 -2.21
CA LEU A 932 -17.11 40.63 -2.57
C LEU A 932 -16.59 41.42 -1.36
N LEU A 933 -15.71 42.38 -1.60
CA LEU A 933 -15.28 43.32 -0.58
C LEU A 933 -16.44 44.27 -0.23
N LYS A 934 -16.86 44.30 1.03
CA LYS A 934 -17.89 45.21 1.55
C LYS A 934 -17.28 46.40 2.30
N GLY A 935 -16.09 46.23 2.89
CA GLY A 935 -15.35 47.31 3.51
C GLY A 935 -13.94 46.87 3.95
N TRP A 936 -13.00 47.82 3.97
CA TRP A 936 -11.65 47.58 4.45
C TRP A 936 -11.16 48.78 5.25
N ARG A 937 -11.00 48.59 6.56
CA ARG A 937 -10.33 49.52 7.46
C ARG A 937 -8.89 49.06 7.59
N ARG A 938 -7.99 49.70 6.85
CA ARG A 938 -6.54 49.40 6.82
C ARG A 938 -5.99 49.25 8.25
N GLY A 939 -5.35 48.12 8.54
CA GLY A 939 -4.79 47.80 9.86
C GLY A 939 -5.81 47.54 10.98
N MET A 940 -7.11 47.44 10.69
CA MET A 940 -8.16 47.17 11.70
C MET A 940 -9.09 46.00 11.34
N SER A 941 -9.81 46.08 10.21
CA SER A 941 -10.72 44.99 9.79
C SER A 941 -10.94 44.96 8.28
N MET A 942 -11.34 43.80 7.77
CA MET A 942 -11.91 43.63 6.44
C MET A 942 -13.24 42.87 6.55
N ASP A 943 -14.26 43.42 5.91
CA ASP A 943 -15.62 42.89 5.90
C ASP A 943 -15.96 42.45 4.46
N LEU A 944 -16.34 41.19 4.29
CA LEU A 944 -16.71 40.59 3.00
C LEU A 944 -18.10 39.95 3.05
N VAL A 945 -18.74 39.83 1.89
CA VAL A 945 -20.05 39.18 1.71
C VAL A 945 -20.00 38.21 0.54
N ARG A 946 -20.82 37.15 0.57
CA ARG A 946 -20.97 36.20 -0.53
C ARG A 946 -21.35 36.92 -1.82
N ASN A 947 -20.73 36.53 -2.94
CA ASN A 947 -21.02 37.05 -4.27
C ASN A 947 -22.27 36.36 -4.86
N PRO A 948 -23.42 37.04 -5.03
CA PRO A 948 -24.63 36.45 -5.59
C PRO A 948 -24.53 36.22 -7.13
N ARG A 949 -23.38 36.53 -7.74
CA ARG A 949 -23.07 36.30 -9.16
C ARG A 949 -21.92 35.30 -9.37
N TYR A 950 -21.43 34.64 -8.33
CA TYR A 950 -20.43 33.58 -8.47
C TYR A 950 -21.01 32.41 -9.27
N HIS A 951 -20.24 31.90 -10.24
CA HIS A 951 -20.62 30.78 -11.10
C HIS A 951 -20.42 29.41 -10.45
N GLY A 952 -19.58 29.33 -9.42
CA GLY A 952 -19.27 28.10 -8.71
C GLY A 952 -20.24 27.77 -7.58
N TRP A 953 -20.29 26.50 -7.20
CA TRP A 953 -20.99 26.06 -5.99
C TRP A 953 -20.20 26.45 -4.73
N HIS A 954 -20.92 26.65 -3.62
CA HIS A 954 -20.33 26.84 -2.30
C HIS A 954 -20.60 25.58 -1.47
N SER A 955 -19.57 24.82 -1.09
CA SER A 955 -19.77 23.64 -0.24
C SER A 955 -19.89 23.98 1.26
N GLY A 956 -19.97 25.27 1.60
CA GLY A 956 -20.13 25.82 2.94
C GLY A 956 -21.21 26.92 3.05
N ASN A 957 -21.65 27.23 4.28
CA ASN A 957 -22.81 28.09 4.57
C ASN A 957 -22.47 29.53 4.99
N VAL A 958 -21.19 29.92 4.95
CA VAL A 958 -20.73 31.26 5.34
C VAL A 958 -21.18 32.33 4.32
N GLU A 959 -22.09 33.21 4.73
CA GLU A 959 -22.61 34.32 3.91
C GLU A 959 -21.81 35.63 4.05
N GLN A 960 -21.11 35.80 5.16
CA GLN A 960 -20.31 36.99 5.46
C GLN A 960 -19.03 36.56 6.17
N VAL A 961 -17.90 37.21 5.86
CA VAL A 961 -16.62 37.00 6.54
C VAL A 961 -16.17 38.32 7.13
N ARG A 962 -15.69 38.30 8.37
CA ARG A 962 -15.03 39.42 9.01
C ARG A 962 -13.64 38.99 9.45
N LEU A 963 -12.64 39.65 8.89
CA LEU A 963 -11.27 39.61 9.39
C LEU A 963 -11.08 40.81 10.33
N ASP A 964 -10.64 40.57 11.55
CA ASP A 964 -10.06 41.60 12.40
C ASP A 964 -8.54 41.38 12.44
N PHE A 965 -7.76 42.41 12.12
CA PHE A 965 -6.30 42.30 12.05
C PHE A 965 -5.71 42.44 13.45
N VAL A 966 -4.71 41.62 13.77
CA VAL A 966 -4.07 41.56 15.09
C VAL A 966 -2.55 41.68 14.90
N THR A 967 -1.87 42.50 15.69
CA THR A 967 -0.41 42.54 15.70
C THR A 967 0.17 41.45 16.59
N LEU A 968 1.46 41.15 16.42
CA LEU A 968 2.16 40.12 17.18
C LEU A 968 2.67 40.60 18.56
N ASP A 969 2.15 41.73 19.06
CA ASP A 969 2.32 42.12 20.45
C ASP A 969 1.58 41.14 21.39
N LEU A 970 2.17 40.89 22.57
CA LEU A 970 1.60 39.96 23.53
C LEU A 970 0.26 40.46 24.10
N GLY A 971 0.06 41.78 24.22
CA GLY A 971 -1.21 42.36 24.67
C GLY A 971 -2.34 42.11 23.68
N GLU A 972 -2.14 42.45 22.41
CA GLU A 972 -3.14 42.21 21.36
C GLU A 972 -3.41 40.72 21.12
N LEU A 973 -2.39 39.86 21.22
CA LEU A 973 -2.57 38.41 21.16
C LEU A 973 -3.43 37.87 22.31
N GLN A 974 -3.22 38.36 23.54
CA GLN A 974 -4.06 37.96 24.68
C GLN A 974 -5.48 38.54 24.59
N GLU A 975 -5.66 39.73 24.01
CA GLU A 975 -7.01 40.24 23.71
C GLU A 975 -7.71 39.38 22.64
N ALA A 976 -7.03 39.05 21.55
CA ALA A 976 -7.56 38.21 20.48
C ALA A 976 -7.88 36.78 20.99
N LEU A 977 -7.05 36.23 21.88
CA LEU A 977 -7.32 34.97 22.57
C LEU A 977 -8.52 35.09 23.52
N GLY A 978 -8.65 36.21 24.24
CA GLY A 978 -9.82 36.51 25.07
C GLY A 978 -11.13 36.58 24.26
N ARG A 979 -11.09 37.25 23.09
CA ARG A 979 -12.22 37.30 22.13
C ARG A 979 -12.53 35.90 21.58
N PHE A 980 -11.52 35.09 21.28
CA PHE A 980 -11.72 33.69 20.92
C PHE A 980 -12.39 32.92 22.07
N GLU A 981 -11.87 32.97 23.29
CA GLU A 981 -12.44 32.30 24.47
C GLU A 981 -13.89 32.68 24.73
N ALA A 982 -14.22 33.98 24.66
CA ALA A 982 -15.58 34.51 24.83
C ALA A 982 -16.57 34.11 23.72
N GLY A 983 -16.10 33.50 22.61
CA GLY A 983 -16.93 33.20 21.45
C GLY A 983 -17.21 34.41 20.57
N GLU A 984 -16.42 35.48 20.70
CA GLU A 984 -16.45 36.66 19.84
C GLU A 984 -15.65 36.46 18.53
N SER A 985 -14.71 35.51 18.51
CA SER A 985 -14.01 35.03 17.30
C SER A 985 -14.20 33.52 17.09
N ASP A 986 -14.33 33.12 15.83
CA ASP A 986 -14.56 31.73 15.39
C ASP A 986 -13.25 31.00 15.02
N ALA A 987 -12.27 31.76 14.52
CA ALA A 987 -10.92 31.27 14.29
C ALA A 987 -9.86 32.35 14.61
N LEU A 988 -8.68 31.92 15.02
CA LEU A 988 -7.52 32.76 15.28
C LEU A 988 -6.30 32.09 14.64
N ASP A 989 -5.65 32.77 13.70
CA ASP A 989 -4.30 32.41 13.29
C ASP A 989 -3.36 32.61 14.48
N VAL A 990 -2.55 31.60 14.79
CA VAL A 990 -1.52 31.64 15.83
C VAL A 990 -0.13 31.30 15.28
N THR A 991 0.03 31.20 13.96
CA THR A 991 1.25 30.71 13.28
C THR A 991 2.53 31.40 13.76
N TYR A 992 2.49 32.73 13.88
CA TYR A 992 3.62 33.57 14.31
C TYR A 992 3.58 33.96 15.80
N ALA A 993 2.70 33.36 16.60
CA ALA A 993 2.63 33.62 18.03
C ALA A 993 3.90 33.15 18.77
N PRO A 994 4.24 33.73 19.95
CA PRO A 994 5.41 33.32 20.73
C PRO A 994 5.38 31.82 21.10
N PRO A 995 6.51 31.09 21.06
CA PRO A 995 6.55 29.65 21.30
C PRO A 995 5.96 29.19 22.64
N SER A 996 6.12 30.00 23.70
CA SER A 996 5.51 29.71 25.01
C SER A 996 3.99 29.76 25.00
N GLU A 997 3.40 30.63 24.18
CA GLU A 997 1.95 30.72 24.01
C GLU A 997 1.43 29.61 23.11
N ILE A 998 2.14 29.25 22.03
CA ILE A 998 1.81 28.07 21.21
C ILE A 998 1.73 26.80 22.06
N LYS A 999 2.73 26.57 22.93
CA LYS A 999 2.73 25.40 23.83
C LYS A 999 1.55 25.41 24.80
N ARG A 1000 1.22 26.58 25.37
CA ARG A 1000 0.04 26.77 26.24
C ARG A 1000 -1.27 26.53 25.50
N MET A 1001 -1.42 27.09 24.30
CA MET A 1001 -2.61 26.95 23.46
C MET A 1001 -2.83 25.49 23.05
N ARG A 1002 -1.79 24.79 22.60
CA ARG A 1002 -1.84 23.36 22.24
C ARG A 1002 -2.27 22.48 23.42
N GLN A 1003 -1.82 22.79 24.63
CA GLN A 1003 -2.20 22.09 25.87
C GLN A 1003 -3.62 22.45 26.37
N ARG A 1004 -4.06 23.70 26.17
CA ARG A 1004 -5.34 24.22 26.66
C ARG A 1004 -6.52 23.96 25.73
N PHE A 1005 -6.26 23.82 24.43
CA PHE A 1005 -7.26 23.72 23.37
C PHE A 1005 -7.05 22.50 22.44
N PRO A 1006 -6.78 21.27 22.95
CA PRO A 1006 -6.35 20.14 22.12
C PRO A 1006 -7.38 19.69 21.05
N GLY A 1007 -8.67 19.94 21.26
CA GLY A 1007 -9.75 19.70 20.28
C GLY A 1007 -10.16 20.91 19.43
N GLN A 1008 -9.39 22.01 19.50
CA GLN A 1008 -9.61 23.26 18.76
C GLN A 1008 -8.31 23.77 18.08
N TYR A 1009 -7.15 23.21 18.43
CA TYR A 1009 -5.85 23.54 17.85
C TYR A 1009 -5.61 22.72 16.58
N LEU A 1010 -5.46 23.40 15.45
CA LEU A 1010 -5.18 22.83 14.14
C LEU A 1010 -3.77 23.22 13.71
N ALA A 1011 -2.93 22.24 13.37
CA ALA A 1011 -1.63 22.46 12.75
C ALA A 1011 -1.59 21.82 11.36
N VAL A 1012 -1.12 22.56 10.36
CA VAL A 1012 -1.06 22.16 8.96
C VAL A 1012 0.39 22.31 8.47
N PRO A 1013 0.96 21.35 7.72
CA PRO A 1013 2.23 21.55 7.03
C PRO A 1013 2.16 22.81 6.16
N GLN A 1014 3.26 23.57 6.06
CA GLN A 1014 3.34 24.73 5.18
C GLN A 1014 4.60 24.58 4.31
N LEU A 1015 4.48 24.83 3.01
CA LEU A 1015 5.62 24.76 2.10
C LEU A 1015 6.46 26.05 2.20
N LEU A 1016 7.09 26.24 3.37
CA LEU A 1016 7.85 27.43 3.73
C LEU A 1016 9.15 27.05 4.46
N THR A 1017 10.29 27.54 3.96
CA THR A 1017 11.61 27.44 4.60
C THR A 1017 12.07 28.82 5.06
N SER A 1018 12.36 28.98 6.35
CA SER A 1018 13.06 30.17 6.86
C SER A 1018 14.57 29.95 6.85
N TYR A 1019 15.35 31.00 6.59
CA TYR A 1019 16.78 30.92 6.38
C TYR A 1019 17.53 32.21 6.73
N VAL A 1020 18.82 32.12 7.03
CA VAL A 1020 19.74 33.28 6.98
C VAL A 1020 20.31 33.39 5.57
N GLY A 1021 20.12 34.54 4.92
CA GLY A 1021 20.86 34.92 3.73
C GLY A 1021 22.15 35.66 4.10
N PHE A 1022 23.26 35.29 3.47
CA PHE A 1022 24.54 35.97 3.61
C PHE A 1022 24.83 36.79 2.35
N VAL A 1023 25.23 38.06 2.47
CA VAL A 1023 25.53 38.88 1.30
C VAL A 1023 26.96 38.64 0.83
N THR A 1024 27.13 37.83 -0.21
CA THR A 1024 28.46 37.33 -0.64
C THR A 1024 29.30 38.34 -1.40
N THR A 1025 28.89 39.61 -1.40
CA THR A 1025 29.66 40.78 -1.89
C THR A 1025 29.98 41.78 -0.78
N ARG A 1026 29.70 41.44 0.49
CA ARG A 1026 30.02 42.25 1.68
C ARG A 1026 30.92 41.47 2.63
N PRO A 1027 32.16 41.93 2.91
CA PRO A 1027 33.03 41.28 3.89
C PRO A 1027 32.40 41.20 5.28
N PRO A 1028 32.64 40.12 6.05
CA PRO A 1028 33.53 38.98 5.75
C PRO A 1028 32.82 37.81 5.04
N PHE A 1029 31.61 38.01 4.52
CA PHE A 1029 30.80 36.94 3.90
C PHE A 1029 31.03 36.76 2.40
N ASP A 1030 31.98 37.49 1.81
CA ASP A 1030 32.60 37.11 0.54
C ASP A 1030 33.36 35.77 0.67
N ASP A 1031 34.04 35.53 1.79
CA ASP A 1031 34.66 34.22 2.08
C ASP A 1031 33.62 33.13 2.39
N ALA A 1032 33.70 32.01 1.65
CA ALA A 1032 32.88 30.84 1.86
C ALA A 1032 33.24 30.05 3.14
N LEU A 1033 34.49 30.12 3.60
CA LEU A 1033 34.91 29.48 4.86
C LEU A 1033 34.20 30.11 6.05
N VAL A 1034 34.11 31.44 6.08
CA VAL A 1034 33.36 32.21 7.09
C VAL A 1034 31.88 31.82 7.06
N ARG A 1035 31.22 31.86 5.90
CA ARG A 1035 29.79 31.50 5.81
C ARG A 1035 29.53 30.07 6.31
N ARG A 1036 30.34 29.09 5.86
CA ARG A 1036 30.22 27.70 6.31
C ARG A 1036 30.48 27.53 7.81
N ALA A 1037 31.42 28.28 8.39
CA ALA A 1037 31.65 28.28 9.83
C ALA A 1037 30.39 28.70 10.61
N LEU A 1038 29.69 29.76 10.18
CA LEU A 1038 28.43 30.18 10.81
C LEU A 1038 27.32 29.12 10.66
N VAL A 1039 27.28 28.36 9.56
CA VAL A 1039 26.33 27.25 9.39
C VAL A 1039 26.61 26.09 10.35
N LEU A 1040 27.86 25.62 10.38
CA LEU A 1040 28.28 24.52 11.24
C LEU A 1040 28.16 24.87 12.73
N ALA A 1041 28.32 26.15 13.10
CA ALA A 1041 28.12 26.64 14.47
C ALA A 1041 26.66 26.87 14.89
N THR A 1042 25.67 26.61 14.02
CA THR A 1042 24.25 26.88 14.32
C THR A 1042 23.45 25.58 14.51
N ASP A 1043 23.21 25.25 15.78
CA ASP A 1043 22.35 24.14 16.20
C ASP A 1043 20.87 24.42 15.88
N ARG A 1044 20.35 23.74 14.86
CA ARG A 1044 18.97 23.92 14.36
C ARG A 1044 17.94 23.05 15.08
N GLU A 1045 18.36 21.98 15.73
CA GLU A 1045 17.47 21.10 16.50
C GLU A 1045 17.14 21.74 17.85
N THR A 1046 18.15 22.27 18.55
CA THR A 1046 17.92 23.13 19.73
C THR A 1046 17.07 24.36 19.37
N LEU A 1047 17.26 24.95 18.18
CA LEU A 1047 16.39 26.05 17.73
C LEU A 1047 14.93 25.60 17.57
N ALA A 1048 14.65 24.52 16.84
CA ALA A 1048 13.29 24.07 16.55
C ALA A 1048 12.56 23.49 17.77
N ASP A 1049 13.20 22.57 18.50
CA ASP A 1049 12.52 21.73 19.50
C ASP A 1049 12.64 22.27 20.92
N VAL A 1050 13.74 22.96 21.26
CA VAL A 1050 13.95 23.53 22.60
C VAL A 1050 13.54 25.01 22.65
N VAL A 1051 14.02 25.83 21.73
CA VAL A 1051 13.78 27.29 21.72
C VAL A 1051 12.40 27.63 21.13
N LEU A 1052 12.06 27.07 19.97
CA LEU A 1052 10.76 27.22 19.31
C LEU A 1052 9.76 26.11 19.68
N GLN A 1053 10.11 25.23 20.62
CA GLN A 1053 9.22 24.32 21.36
C GLN A 1053 8.34 23.41 20.48
N GLY A 1054 8.83 23.00 19.30
CA GLY A 1054 8.07 22.19 18.35
C GLY A 1054 6.88 22.93 17.71
N GLN A 1055 7.03 24.25 17.49
CA GLN A 1055 6.18 25.06 16.61
C GLN A 1055 6.56 24.87 15.14
N VAL A 1056 7.83 24.57 14.87
CA VAL A 1056 8.43 24.36 13.54
C VAL A 1056 9.28 23.08 13.56
N SER A 1057 9.83 22.67 12.42
CA SER A 1057 10.77 21.54 12.32
C SER A 1057 12.17 22.03 11.91
N PRO A 1058 13.27 21.40 12.36
CA PRO A 1058 14.63 21.87 12.08
C PRO A 1058 14.97 21.74 10.59
N ALA A 1059 15.62 22.75 10.00
CA ALA A 1059 16.06 22.69 8.61
C ALA A 1059 17.42 21.99 8.47
N LEU A 1060 17.35 20.67 8.49
CA LEU A 1060 18.49 19.78 8.29
C LEU A 1060 18.64 19.33 6.83
N GLY A 1061 17.71 19.67 5.92
CA GLY A 1061 17.68 19.14 4.56
C GLY A 1061 17.29 20.10 3.45
N GLY A 1062 18.31 20.78 2.92
CA GLY A 1062 18.17 21.61 1.74
C GLY A 1062 17.33 22.88 1.95
N PHE A 1063 17.24 23.67 0.89
CA PHE A 1063 16.38 24.84 0.84
C PHE A 1063 14.91 24.46 0.61
N ILE A 1064 14.67 23.37 -0.12
CA ILE A 1064 13.33 22.87 -0.43
C ILE A 1064 12.70 22.21 0.82
N PRO A 1065 11.44 22.53 1.21
CA PRO A 1065 10.85 22.08 2.49
C PRO A 1065 10.22 20.66 2.44
N PRO A 1066 10.14 19.95 3.59
CA PRO A 1066 9.45 18.67 3.72
C PRO A 1066 8.08 18.63 3.06
N THR A 1067 7.77 17.50 2.43
CA THR A 1067 6.59 17.30 1.58
C THR A 1067 6.55 18.13 0.28
N MET A 1068 7.66 18.75 -0.16
CA MET A 1068 7.83 19.19 -1.55
C MET A 1068 8.72 18.20 -2.34
N PRO A 1069 8.48 17.98 -3.65
CA PRO A 1069 9.40 17.19 -4.48
C PRO A 1069 10.76 17.89 -4.53
N GLY A 1070 11.85 17.14 -4.47
CA GLY A 1070 13.17 17.75 -4.32
C GLY A 1070 13.61 17.96 -2.87
N HIS A 1071 12.69 18.06 -1.89
CA HIS A 1071 13.08 18.01 -0.47
C HIS A 1071 13.61 16.64 -0.07
N SER A 1072 14.58 16.71 0.85
CA SER A 1072 15.65 15.76 1.03
C SER A 1072 16.58 16.27 2.20
N PRO A 1073 17.14 15.46 3.17
CA PRO A 1073 18.45 15.75 3.93
C PRO A 1073 19.89 14.95 3.87
N GLN A 1074 21.13 14.90 3.22
CA GLN A 1074 22.16 15.06 2.06
C GLN A 1074 22.97 16.30 1.60
N ILE A 1075 22.72 17.49 2.10
CA ILE A 1075 23.11 18.78 1.53
C ILE A 1075 23.12 19.77 2.71
N GLY A 1076 22.16 19.62 3.62
CA GLY A 1076 22.23 20.22 4.93
C GLY A 1076 23.55 19.89 5.62
N LEU A 1077 24.38 20.92 5.78
CA LEU A 1077 25.56 20.86 6.62
C LEU A 1077 25.10 20.59 8.07
N ALA A 1078 25.66 19.55 8.71
CA ALA A 1078 25.36 19.20 10.09
C ALA A 1078 25.80 20.29 11.09
N TYR A 1079 25.40 20.16 12.35
CA TYR A 1079 25.95 20.98 13.43
C TYR A 1079 27.31 20.42 13.87
N ASP A 1080 28.37 21.19 13.62
CA ASP A 1080 29.76 20.86 13.97
C ASP A 1080 30.48 22.12 14.48
N PRO A 1081 30.39 22.42 15.79
CA PRO A 1081 31.05 23.59 16.35
C PRO A 1081 32.59 23.47 16.38
N GLU A 1082 33.19 22.30 16.14
CA GLU A 1082 34.65 22.12 16.07
C GLU A 1082 35.17 22.44 14.68
N GLY A 1083 34.66 21.81 13.63
CA GLY A 1083 34.96 22.17 12.24
C GLY A 1083 34.58 23.62 11.92
N ALA A 1084 33.54 24.17 12.55
CA ALA A 1084 33.22 25.59 12.46
C ALA A 1084 34.38 26.50 12.92
N ARG A 1085 35.02 26.17 14.06
CA ARG A 1085 36.19 26.92 14.57
C ARG A 1085 37.40 26.76 13.67
N ASP A 1086 37.62 25.57 13.12
CA ASP A 1086 38.74 25.30 12.22
C ASP A 1086 38.58 26.02 10.87
N LEU A 1087 37.37 26.09 10.31
CA LEU A 1087 37.09 26.89 9.11
C LEU A 1087 37.28 28.40 9.38
N LEU A 1088 36.81 28.90 10.53
CA LEU A 1088 36.98 30.30 10.91
C LEU A 1088 38.46 30.66 11.17
N ALA A 1089 39.24 29.73 11.73
CA ALA A 1089 40.69 29.89 11.89
C ALA A 1089 41.43 29.89 10.54
N GLN A 1090 41.01 29.05 9.59
CA GLN A 1090 41.53 29.06 8.20
C GLN A 1090 41.19 30.37 7.46
N ALA A 1091 40.03 30.97 7.73
CA ALA A 1091 39.65 32.31 7.27
C ALA A 1091 40.45 33.45 7.96
N GLY A 1092 41.35 33.14 8.90
CA GLY A 1092 42.21 34.10 9.60
C GLY A 1092 41.62 34.66 10.91
N TYR A 1093 40.43 34.21 11.33
CA TYR A 1093 39.67 34.76 12.45
C TYR A 1093 39.60 33.80 13.65
N ALA A 1094 40.72 33.16 14.00
CA ALA A 1094 40.78 32.14 15.05
C ALA A 1094 40.18 32.65 16.39
N GLY A 1095 39.12 31.99 16.86
CA GLY A 1095 38.39 32.39 18.08
C GLY A 1095 37.67 33.75 17.98
N GLY A 1096 37.30 34.19 16.77
CA GLY A 1096 36.66 35.48 16.53
C GLY A 1096 37.63 36.67 16.53
N ALA A 1097 38.93 36.43 16.72
CA ALA A 1097 39.93 37.50 16.83
C ALA A 1097 40.00 38.36 15.55
N GLY A 1098 39.63 39.63 15.68
CA GLY A 1098 39.61 40.59 14.56
C GLY A 1098 38.39 40.47 13.63
N PHE A 1099 37.41 39.62 13.95
CA PHE A 1099 36.17 39.51 13.19
C PHE A 1099 35.31 40.78 13.36
N PRO A 1100 34.71 41.35 12.31
CA PRO A 1100 33.87 42.53 12.42
C PRO A 1100 32.48 42.19 13.00
N LEU A 1101 31.86 43.15 13.69
CA LEU A 1101 30.47 43.05 14.13
C LEU A 1101 29.56 42.70 12.94
N VAL A 1102 28.75 41.64 13.07
CA VAL A 1102 27.79 41.25 12.02
C VAL A 1102 26.50 42.06 12.15
N GLU A 1103 26.17 42.86 11.14
CA GLU A 1103 24.82 43.37 10.96
C GLU A 1103 23.89 42.23 10.51
N LEU A 1104 23.00 41.80 11.41
CA LEU A 1104 22.01 40.74 11.18
C LEU A 1104 20.59 41.33 11.19
N MET A 1105 19.93 41.42 10.04
CA MET A 1105 18.57 41.96 9.98
C MET A 1105 17.50 40.88 10.19
N THR A 1106 16.46 41.19 10.95
CA THR A 1106 15.31 40.31 11.24
C THR A 1106 14.00 41.05 10.94
N GLN A 1107 12.88 40.34 10.82
CA GLN A 1107 11.56 40.98 10.76
C GLN A 1107 11.09 41.35 12.17
N VAL A 1108 10.09 42.24 12.28
CA VAL A 1108 9.43 42.61 13.55
C VAL A 1108 8.35 41.56 13.90
N ASP A 1109 8.78 40.33 14.16
CA ASP A 1109 7.93 39.22 14.62
C ASP A 1109 8.61 38.40 15.73
N PRO A 1110 7.85 37.66 16.57
CA PRO A 1110 8.39 36.92 17.70
C PRO A 1110 9.35 35.79 17.32
N LEU A 1111 9.17 35.11 16.18
CA LEU A 1111 10.04 34.01 15.76
C LEU A 1111 11.35 34.55 15.19
N SER A 1112 11.32 35.56 14.31
CA SER A 1112 12.56 36.17 13.79
C SER A 1112 13.37 36.86 14.90
N ALA A 1113 12.71 37.46 15.90
CA ALA A 1113 13.38 38.03 17.06
C ALA A 1113 14.07 36.95 17.92
N VAL A 1114 13.38 35.86 18.23
CA VAL A 1114 13.94 34.71 18.99
C VAL A 1114 15.06 34.02 18.21
N ALA A 1115 14.90 33.83 16.89
CA ALA A 1115 15.93 33.26 16.03
C ALA A 1115 17.16 34.18 15.93
N GLY A 1116 16.99 35.49 15.78
CA GLY A 1116 18.08 36.45 15.75
C GLY A 1116 18.92 36.47 17.02
N GLU A 1117 18.28 36.45 18.19
CA GLU A 1117 18.96 36.36 19.48
C GLU A 1117 19.62 34.99 19.71
N PHE A 1118 19.00 33.89 19.24
CA PHE A 1118 19.63 32.57 19.26
C PHE A 1118 20.89 32.52 18.39
N LEU A 1119 20.84 33.06 17.16
CA LEU A 1119 21.99 33.15 16.25
C LEU A 1119 23.12 33.99 16.87
N ARG A 1120 22.78 35.15 17.46
CA ARG A 1120 23.73 35.97 18.20
C ARG A 1120 24.39 35.19 19.34
N ALA A 1121 23.62 34.42 20.11
CA ALA A 1121 24.14 33.61 21.20
C ALA A 1121 25.04 32.47 20.69
N GLN A 1122 24.63 31.72 19.67
CA GLN A 1122 25.43 30.63 19.08
C GLN A 1122 26.75 31.13 18.50
N TRP A 1123 26.74 32.16 17.66
CA TRP A 1123 27.97 32.67 17.04
C TRP A 1123 28.91 33.29 18.08
N GLN A 1124 28.38 33.92 19.12
CA GLN A 1124 29.20 34.45 20.23
C GLN A 1124 29.81 33.34 21.09
N GLU A 1125 29.06 32.27 21.40
CA GLU A 1125 29.52 31.17 22.27
C GLU A 1125 30.46 30.20 21.54
N LYS A 1126 30.11 29.77 20.32
CA LYS A 1126 30.84 28.70 19.60
C LYS A 1126 32.04 29.23 18.82
N LEU A 1127 31.97 30.48 18.32
CA LEU A 1127 32.96 31.10 17.42
C LEU A 1127 33.63 32.37 17.97
N GLY A 1128 33.07 33.01 18.99
CA GLY A 1128 33.55 34.31 19.48
C GLY A 1128 33.09 35.52 18.65
N ILE A 1129 32.15 35.33 17.72
CA ILE A 1129 31.67 36.37 16.79
C ILE A 1129 30.53 37.17 17.44
N GLU A 1130 30.67 38.50 17.48
CA GLU A 1130 29.59 39.40 17.89
C GLU A 1130 28.66 39.70 16.69
N ALA A 1131 27.35 39.64 16.93
CA ALA A 1131 26.32 40.01 15.96
C ALA A 1131 25.29 40.97 16.58
N ALA A 1132 24.73 41.85 15.77
CA ALA A 1132 23.70 42.81 16.16
C ALA A 1132 22.39 42.52 15.38
N PRO A 1133 21.46 41.74 15.96
CA PRO A 1133 20.10 41.61 15.46
C PRO A 1133 19.39 42.96 15.39
N GLN A 1134 18.83 43.31 14.23
CA GLN A 1134 18.04 44.51 14.00
C GLN A 1134 16.71 44.16 13.33
N ALA A 1135 15.60 44.30 14.08
CA ALA A 1135 14.27 44.06 13.56
C ALA A 1135 13.79 45.24 12.69
N VAL A 1136 13.29 44.96 11.49
CA VAL A 1136 12.80 45.95 10.51
C VAL A 1136 11.39 45.58 10.04
N GLU A 1137 10.52 46.59 9.89
CA GLU A 1137 9.15 46.44 9.38
C GLU A 1137 9.16 45.82 7.97
N PHE A 1138 8.17 44.97 7.65
CA PHE A 1138 8.17 44.11 6.47
C PHE A 1138 8.39 44.85 5.13
N GLN A 1139 7.69 45.96 4.86
CA GLN A 1139 7.87 46.67 3.58
C GLN A 1139 9.26 47.32 3.50
N ALA A 1140 9.69 47.99 4.57
CA ALA A 1140 11.04 48.57 4.66
C ALA A 1140 12.14 47.48 4.57
N TYR A 1141 11.89 46.29 5.12
CA TYR A 1141 12.78 45.13 5.03
C TYR A 1141 12.91 44.69 3.56
N VAL A 1142 11.80 44.46 2.86
CA VAL A 1142 11.79 44.00 1.45
C VAL A 1142 12.54 44.97 0.55
N GLU A 1143 12.32 46.27 0.72
CA GLU A 1143 13.05 47.30 -0.03
C GLU A 1143 14.55 47.31 0.31
N ARG A 1144 14.91 47.08 1.58
CA ARG A 1144 16.31 47.02 2.02
C ARG A 1144 17.04 45.81 1.44
N ILE A 1145 16.50 44.59 1.51
CA ILE A 1145 17.17 43.41 0.90
C ILE A 1145 17.28 43.50 -0.63
N ALA A 1146 16.30 44.13 -1.27
CA ALA A 1146 16.32 44.33 -2.72
C ALA A 1146 17.45 45.29 -3.13
N ASN A 1147 17.62 46.41 -2.43
CA ASN A 1147 18.52 47.50 -2.86
C ASN A 1147 19.89 47.48 -2.18
N ASP A 1148 19.94 47.62 -0.85
CA ASP A 1148 21.17 47.65 -0.05
C ASP A 1148 21.05 46.74 1.19
N PRO A 1149 21.23 45.41 1.01
CA PRO A 1149 21.08 44.45 2.08
C PRO A 1149 22.20 44.60 3.14
N PRO A 1150 21.96 44.20 4.40
CA PRO A 1150 22.97 44.12 5.46
C PRO A 1150 24.03 43.04 5.16
N GLN A 1151 24.93 42.72 6.10
CA GLN A 1151 25.83 41.57 5.92
C GLN A 1151 25.07 40.24 5.95
N ALA A 1152 24.16 40.05 6.91
CA ALA A 1152 23.29 38.86 6.99
C ALA A 1152 21.84 39.25 7.31
N PHE A 1153 20.88 38.41 6.93
CA PHE A 1153 19.45 38.68 7.14
C PHE A 1153 18.63 37.39 7.30
N VAL A 1154 17.65 37.36 8.22
CA VAL A 1154 16.72 36.23 8.43
C VAL A 1154 15.46 36.43 7.59
N TRP A 1155 15.21 35.57 6.60
CA TRP A 1155 14.07 35.62 5.68
C TRP A 1155 13.27 34.31 5.69
N GLY A 1156 12.19 34.26 4.92
CA GLY A 1156 11.44 33.04 4.63
C GLY A 1156 10.88 33.05 3.21
N TRP A 1157 10.91 31.90 2.55
CA TRP A 1157 10.28 31.71 1.24
C TRP A 1157 9.09 30.77 1.37
N VAL A 1158 7.95 31.13 0.75
CA VAL A 1158 6.71 30.33 0.68
C VAL A 1158 6.51 29.89 -0.77
N ALA A 1159 6.06 28.64 -0.97
CA ALA A 1159 5.82 28.11 -2.31
C ALA A 1159 4.66 28.79 -3.05
N ASP A 1160 4.91 29.39 -4.22
CA ASP A 1160 3.83 29.80 -5.16
C ASP A 1160 3.24 28.60 -5.92
N TYR A 1161 3.93 27.44 -5.94
CA TYR A 1161 3.49 26.17 -6.51
C TYR A 1161 4.37 25.01 -6.00
N PRO A 1162 3.86 23.75 -5.95
CA PRO A 1162 4.55 22.63 -5.29
C PRO A 1162 5.58 21.92 -6.18
N ASP A 1163 6.58 22.65 -6.68
CA ASP A 1163 7.68 22.10 -7.50
C ASP A 1163 9.02 22.78 -7.13
N PRO A 1164 10.15 22.05 -7.13
CA PRO A 1164 11.46 22.57 -6.70
C PRO A 1164 11.98 23.76 -7.53
N ASP A 1165 11.48 23.97 -8.75
CA ASP A 1165 11.75 25.20 -9.52
C ASP A 1165 11.33 26.46 -8.76
N ASN A 1166 10.27 26.40 -7.94
CA ASN A 1166 9.82 27.56 -7.17
C ASN A 1166 10.90 28.05 -6.18
N PHE A 1167 11.44 27.16 -5.34
CA PHE A 1167 12.49 27.52 -4.40
C PHE A 1167 13.80 27.89 -5.11
N LEU A 1168 14.22 27.09 -6.10
CA LEU A 1168 15.56 27.21 -6.68
C LEU A 1168 15.68 28.28 -7.79
N ARG A 1169 14.56 28.69 -8.41
CA ARG A 1169 14.53 29.76 -9.42
C ARG A 1169 13.73 30.99 -8.94
N VAL A 1170 12.48 30.81 -8.50
CA VAL A 1170 11.58 31.93 -8.19
C VAL A 1170 11.95 32.61 -6.87
N GLY A 1171 12.43 31.85 -5.88
CA GLY A 1171 12.93 32.34 -4.60
C GLY A 1171 14.08 33.36 -4.67
N ASN A 1172 14.67 33.56 -5.86
CA ASN A 1172 15.58 34.67 -6.16
C ASN A 1172 16.77 34.78 -5.19
N THR A 1173 17.25 33.64 -4.69
CA THR A 1173 18.25 33.58 -3.61
C THR A 1173 19.53 34.34 -3.97
N GLY A 1174 20.05 34.15 -5.19
CA GLY A 1174 21.20 34.90 -5.72
C GLY A 1174 20.94 36.40 -5.90
N GLY A 1175 19.68 36.81 -6.12
CA GLY A 1175 19.28 38.21 -6.15
C GLY A 1175 19.42 38.87 -4.77
N TYR A 1176 18.88 38.26 -3.71
CA TYR A 1176 18.95 38.81 -2.35
C TYR A 1176 20.36 38.71 -1.73
N THR A 1177 21.01 37.55 -1.85
CA THR A 1177 22.36 37.29 -1.30
C THR A 1177 23.49 37.89 -2.14
N ARG A 1178 23.19 38.36 -3.37
CA ARG A 1178 24.17 38.73 -4.40
C ARG A 1178 25.10 37.58 -4.84
N TRP A 1179 24.81 36.34 -4.43
CA TRP A 1179 25.56 35.14 -4.80
C TRP A 1179 25.33 34.75 -6.26
N GLN A 1180 26.39 34.33 -6.94
CA GLN A 1180 26.35 33.83 -8.31
C GLN A 1180 27.19 32.56 -8.44
N ASN A 1181 26.65 31.58 -9.15
CA ASN A 1181 27.33 30.32 -9.45
C ASN A 1181 26.82 29.80 -10.80
N GLU A 1182 27.72 29.63 -11.77
CA GLU A 1182 27.34 29.22 -13.13
C GLU A 1182 26.77 27.80 -13.16
N GLY A 1183 27.40 26.84 -12.46
CA GLY A 1183 26.94 25.45 -12.39
C GLY A 1183 25.56 25.31 -11.74
N TYR A 1184 25.25 26.09 -10.70
CA TYR A 1184 23.92 26.17 -10.13
C TYR A 1184 22.87 26.61 -11.17
N ASN A 1185 23.16 27.70 -11.88
CA ASN A 1185 22.26 28.25 -12.90
C ASN A 1185 22.06 27.27 -14.07
N GLU A 1186 23.12 26.61 -14.52
CA GLU A 1186 23.07 25.57 -15.55
C GLU A 1186 22.22 24.37 -15.12
N LEU A 1187 22.39 23.88 -13.89
CA LEU A 1187 21.62 22.75 -13.36
C LEU A 1187 20.13 23.09 -13.24
N VAL A 1188 19.77 24.26 -12.69
CA VAL A 1188 18.37 24.72 -12.58
C VAL A 1188 17.74 24.85 -13.97
N GLN A 1189 18.42 25.48 -14.94
CA GLN A 1189 17.87 25.62 -16.30
C GLN A 1189 17.78 24.27 -17.03
N LYS A 1190 18.78 23.41 -16.91
CA LYS A 1190 18.75 22.05 -17.48
C LYS A 1190 17.63 21.21 -16.88
N ALA A 1191 17.35 21.35 -15.58
CA ALA A 1191 16.25 20.67 -14.90
C ALA A 1191 14.87 21.10 -15.42
N ARG A 1192 14.70 22.32 -15.97
CA ARG A 1192 13.46 22.73 -16.64
C ARG A 1192 13.27 22.04 -18.00
N GLN A 1193 14.37 21.75 -18.70
CA GLN A 1193 14.38 21.17 -20.05
C GLN A 1193 14.22 19.64 -20.10
N VAL A 1194 14.37 18.95 -18.97
CA VAL A 1194 14.34 17.47 -18.91
C VAL A 1194 12.94 16.94 -18.60
N SER A 1195 12.40 16.10 -19.48
CA SER A 1195 11.11 15.42 -19.30
C SER A 1195 11.18 14.09 -18.55
N ASP A 1196 12.36 13.48 -18.39
CA ASP A 1196 12.53 12.37 -17.44
C ASP A 1196 12.47 12.94 -16.02
N GLN A 1197 11.29 12.91 -15.40
CA GLN A 1197 11.06 13.53 -14.09
C GLN A 1197 12.01 13.00 -13.00
N LYS A 1198 12.51 11.76 -13.16
CA LYS A 1198 13.56 11.17 -12.32
C LYS A 1198 14.92 11.90 -12.43
N GLU A 1199 15.32 12.34 -13.63
CA GLU A 1199 16.56 13.10 -13.90
C GLU A 1199 16.38 14.57 -13.51
N ARG A 1200 15.23 15.14 -13.84
CA ARG A 1200 14.82 16.49 -13.44
C ARG A 1200 14.97 16.71 -11.92
N ILE A 1201 14.51 15.77 -11.10
CA ILE A 1201 14.63 15.85 -9.64
C ILE A 1201 16.07 15.62 -9.13
N ARG A 1202 16.93 14.87 -9.85
CA ARG A 1202 18.38 14.83 -9.54
C ARG A 1202 18.99 16.21 -9.71
N LEU A 1203 18.78 16.82 -10.87
CA LEU A 1203 19.41 18.09 -11.23
C LEU A 1203 19.03 19.23 -10.27
N TYR A 1204 17.78 19.27 -9.77
CA TYR A 1204 17.39 20.22 -8.72
C TYR A 1204 18.08 19.97 -7.37
N ARG A 1205 18.24 18.70 -6.93
CA ARG A 1205 18.98 18.40 -5.68
C ARG A 1205 20.49 18.61 -5.84
N GLU A 1206 21.04 18.45 -7.04
CA GLU A 1206 22.41 18.84 -7.36
C GLU A 1206 22.58 20.38 -7.31
N ALA A 1207 21.56 21.15 -7.71
CA ALA A 1207 21.55 22.61 -7.54
C ALA A 1207 21.38 23.03 -6.08
N ASP A 1208 20.40 22.48 -5.34
CA ASP A 1208 20.22 22.75 -3.90
C ASP A 1208 21.53 22.43 -3.13
N ARG A 1209 22.26 21.37 -3.54
CA ARG A 1209 23.57 21.03 -3.00
C ARG A 1209 24.55 22.20 -3.08
N ILE A 1210 24.73 22.75 -4.27
CA ILE A 1210 25.67 23.85 -4.51
C ILE A 1210 25.25 25.12 -3.76
N LEU A 1211 23.95 25.35 -3.55
CA LEU A 1211 23.42 26.50 -2.81
C LEU A 1211 23.75 26.43 -1.30
N ILE A 1212 23.55 25.25 -0.69
CA ILE A 1212 23.71 25.06 0.76
C ILE A 1212 25.14 24.71 1.15
N GLU A 1213 25.83 23.81 0.43
CA GLU A 1213 27.25 23.52 0.69
C GLU A 1213 28.14 24.74 0.40
N GLY A 1214 27.75 25.56 -0.59
CA GLY A 1214 28.33 26.89 -0.85
C GLY A 1214 27.97 27.95 0.18
N ALA A 1215 27.08 27.63 1.14
CA ALA A 1215 26.55 28.50 2.18
C ALA A 1215 26.12 29.88 1.66
N ALA A 1216 25.39 29.93 0.54
CA ALA A 1216 24.74 31.16 0.09
C ALA A 1216 23.57 31.53 1.05
N VAL A 1217 22.87 30.50 1.52
CA VAL A 1217 21.87 30.57 2.58
C VAL A 1217 22.11 29.48 3.61
N MET A 1218 21.63 29.73 4.83
CA MET A 1218 21.48 28.74 5.90
C MET A 1218 20.00 28.53 6.18
N PRO A 1219 19.37 27.45 5.68
CA PRO A 1219 18.06 27.03 6.14
C PRO A 1219 18.07 26.88 7.67
N LEU A 1220 17.10 27.48 8.34
CA LEU A 1220 16.93 27.45 9.80
C LEU A 1220 15.88 26.41 10.20
N VAL A 1221 14.64 26.60 9.72
CA VAL A 1221 13.46 25.80 10.10
C VAL A 1221 12.44 25.72 8.96
N TYR A 1222 11.69 24.62 8.92
CA TYR A 1222 10.51 24.44 8.07
C TYR A 1222 9.23 24.70 8.87
N PHE A 1223 8.30 25.43 8.25
CA PHE A 1223 7.14 25.95 8.94
C PHE A 1223 5.92 25.01 8.93
N ARG A 1224 5.03 25.27 9.89
CA ARG A 1224 3.66 24.77 9.94
C ARG A 1224 2.75 25.96 10.23
N ALA A 1225 1.61 26.04 9.56
CA ALA A 1225 0.56 26.99 9.92
C ALA A 1225 -0.19 26.45 11.14
N HIS A 1226 -0.52 27.32 12.10
CA HIS A 1226 -1.20 26.95 13.34
C HIS A 1226 -2.42 27.84 13.56
N PHE A 1227 -3.56 27.23 13.84
CA PHE A 1227 -4.84 27.92 14.06
C PHE A 1227 -5.52 27.42 15.34
N LEU A 1228 -6.24 28.30 16.02
CA LEU A 1228 -7.34 27.92 16.90
C LEU A 1228 -8.66 28.07 16.12
N VAL A 1229 -9.47 27.03 16.11
CA VAL A 1229 -10.75 26.96 15.38
C VAL A 1229 -11.84 26.46 16.33
N LYS A 1230 -13.00 27.11 16.34
CA LYS A 1230 -14.09 26.75 17.26
C LYS A 1230 -14.79 25.44 16.90
N PRO A 1231 -15.32 24.67 17.88
CA PRO A 1231 -15.98 23.39 17.62
C PRO A 1231 -17.24 23.49 16.75
N TRP A 1232 -17.89 24.66 16.76
CA TRP A 1232 -19.05 24.94 15.90
C TRP A 1232 -18.69 25.23 14.44
N VAL A 1233 -17.40 25.44 14.13
CA VAL A 1233 -16.89 25.54 12.75
C VAL A 1233 -16.53 24.12 12.29
N ILE A 1234 -17.54 23.27 12.12
CA ILE A 1234 -17.39 21.82 11.89
C ILE A 1234 -16.61 21.45 10.62
N LYS A 1235 -16.38 22.41 9.72
CA LYS A 1235 -15.56 22.26 8.53
C LYS A 1235 -14.76 23.53 8.29
N TYR A 1236 -13.45 23.44 8.47
CA TYR A 1236 -12.48 24.50 8.20
C TYR A 1236 -11.34 23.95 7.33
N PRO A 1237 -11.42 24.06 5.98
CA PRO A 1237 -10.40 23.52 5.09
C PRO A 1237 -9.17 24.43 5.03
N ALA A 1238 -7.98 23.83 4.99
CA ALA A 1238 -6.69 24.48 4.78
C ALA A 1238 -5.75 23.52 4.04
N SER A 1239 -4.70 24.04 3.40
CA SER A 1239 -3.68 23.25 2.71
C SER A 1239 -2.29 23.87 2.86
N ALA A 1240 -1.24 23.13 2.50
CA ALA A 1240 0.14 23.60 2.63
C ALA A 1240 0.55 24.76 1.69
N LEU A 1241 -0.38 25.18 0.83
CA LEU A 1241 -0.27 26.28 -0.14
C LEU A 1241 -1.32 27.40 0.06
N ARG A 1242 -2.40 27.16 0.83
CA ARG A 1242 -3.49 28.13 1.02
C ARG A 1242 -4.12 27.99 2.40
N ALA A 1243 -4.16 29.09 3.16
CA ALA A 1243 -4.73 29.11 4.50
C ALA A 1243 -6.27 29.15 4.53
N PHE A 1244 -6.91 29.76 3.52
CA PHE A 1244 -8.33 30.10 3.57
C PHE A 1244 -9.16 29.51 2.41
N PHE A 1245 -10.29 28.88 2.76
CA PHE A 1245 -11.26 28.27 1.84
C PHE A 1245 -12.70 28.65 2.25
N TRP A 1246 -13.00 29.95 2.39
CA TRP A 1246 -14.25 30.40 3.05
C TRP A 1246 -15.53 29.93 2.35
N LYS A 1247 -15.50 29.70 1.02
CA LYS A 1247 -16.64 29.17 0.25
C LYS A 1247 -17.05 27.74 0.66
N ASP A 1248 -16.17 27.05 1.38
CA ASP A 1248 -16.30 25.65 1.79
C ASP A 1248 -16.43 25.49 3.31
N VAL A 1249 -16.37 26.57 4.09
CA VAL A 1249 -16.48 26.56 5.57
C VAL A 1249 -17.94 26.37 6.02
N ILE A 1250 -18.17 25.53 7.03
CA ILE A 1250 -19.49 25.33 7.65
C ILE A 1250 -19.45 25.75 9.11
N ILE A 1251 -20.43 26.57 9.52
CA ILE A 1251 -20.71 26.98 10.90
C ILE A 1251 -22.09 26.44 11.29
N GLU A 1252 -22.16 25.66 12.37
CA GLU A 1252 -23.43 25.19 12.95
C GLU A 1252 -24.00 26.16 13.99
N PRO A 1253 -25.34 26.17 14.21
CA PRO A 1253 -25.97 26.80 15.37
C PRO A 1253 -25.46 26.17 16.68
N HIS A 1254 -25.22 27.00 17.70
CA HIS A 1254 -24.64 26.64 18.99
C HIS A 1254 -25.18 27.52 20.13
#